data_AF-A0A3P7EVR8-F1
#
_entry.id   AF-A0A3P7EVR8-F1
#
_cell.length_a   1.000
_cell.length_b   1.000
_cell.length_c   1.000
_cell.angle_alpha   90.00
_cell.angle_beta   90.00
_cell.angle_gamma   90.00
#
_symmetry.space_group_name_H-M   'P 1'
#
loop_
_entity.id
_entity.type
_entity.pdbx_description
1 polymer ?
#
loop_
_entity_poly.entity_id
_entity_poly.type
_entity_poly.pdbx_seq_one_letter_code
_entity_poly.pdbx_strand_id
1 'polypeptide(L)'
;MNVKDQQKTVATAEYFPDGSITRIIFSNFLTYEYVEIFPGPNLNVIVGPNGTGKSTIMCGLCLAVGGTPRLLGRSELLADYIKHGSEKGSVEVFIRDSKLGKDRALSIVLHRVGGSNYFVDGEKVTQTKLRDIAESYNIQIDNPCTFLAQDKVKSFAEQKSFGLLANTEKAVGKKLVDLHENIHNVRLNQSPISRTKCLEDQLNSVQSELKTLVPLIENYRRRETMREHIRLLQCKKLYLKYLEEEAIAEEKAQYKRLKEEELEEVKKLMLPITNRLQQQNAVNEKHKHKQKNAIDQLLSLRKETEKLLAVESVDEMILSAKKDYERAKKEHSEWEERLNAARTEHNLLEEKLAAADQEFTSMENENSAVKREYLEWNRKEEELDRQKSVLNNKIAEIDSSMRAVTESIDAKQQPFRKKFIVLKGNGREMKCDEAWQWYESQKEKFRHPVFVPLLCMSLVSDDAAVYLENIIARRDLLMFIFRCKEDELLLTDKRHPWKINSCIMSNDEIARFQKQKAIPAHLSSLGFTCMASDLYTAPDPVKAYLNSVASLHKIPIGTQTTENCLDKVCETLKNSHRLFLTNSLRVRISVSRYSGNLSVRTEALRTSLRLLVVHTALPESNVQSLSELEKRLAELKELADEMRLAREHIGQTEKSIAQGRERCRKKMDAFIKKKDARNIISSQLRSKAARVHAIETDKPDLTVAAQKFEKVKDEIIAESFERVEKIAKLMEKRKSHIQDALFATLSAKKVLNEMDALKKQLNQFDEEYESKSDAIRLTEIAVKMAMQRVREDKQRFYESIGIEDSSTSEATEALKILKKDFDRYNIPNTKEEVELQMAHEQGKLDALHSEGEKKIKMLYFHERSFLLILLCGVTFQDIERFEKLTLKRQSLIKEVTAIKKDVSEWENKLDRLLEQWLHQLENVIEKLNQYFSSFFENMGCSGEVHLQKPDDKRDIPKYGILITAKFREGERLRELTNQTQSGGERSVITMLYILALQKLTVVPFRCVDEINQGMDPKNEKIVFNMIVDMLSNDDDLAKTQYFILTPKLVPDLKFNQKTKIHCIYSGGKLDKRKSWNVTEFLKSMSDQQVITDS
;
A
#
# COMPACT_ATOMS: atom_id res chain seq x y z
N MET A 1 -9.34 82.52 -42.83
CA MET A 1 -8.30 81.67 -43.38
C MET A 1 -8.94 80.45 -43.99
N ASN A 2 -8.95 80.43 -45.32
CA ASN A 2 -9.46 79.32 -46.12
C ASN A 2 -8.67 78.04 -45.76
N VAL A 3 -9.24 76.84 -45.90
CA VAL A 3 -8.50 75.57 -45.66
C VAL A 3 -7.23 75.49 -46.51
N LYS A 4 -7.24 76.17 -47.67
CA LYS A 4 -6.06 76.36 -48.53
C LYS A 4 -5.00 77.33 -47.98
N ASP A 5 -5.38 78.27 -47.12
CA ASP A 5 -4.43 79.22 -46.50
C ASP A 5 -3.74 78.60 -45.28
N GLN A 6 -4.44 77.79 -44.48
CA GLN A 6 -3.78 77.01 -43.42
C GLN A 6 -2.81 75.96 -43.99
N GLN A 7 -3.08 75.44 -45.19
CA GLN A 7 -2.13 74.59 -45.91
C GLN A 7 -0.96 75.38 -46.51
N LYS A 8 -1.09 76.69 -46.74
CA LYS A 8 -0.01 77.54 -47.28
C LYS A 8 0.89 78.13 -46.19
N THR A 9 0.41 78.34 -44.96
CA THR A 9 1.28 78.78 -43.85
C THR A 9 2.10 77.65 -43.22
N VAL A 10 1.80 76.38 -43.52
CA VAL A 10 2.59 75.19 -43.12
C VAL A 10 3.66 74.82 -44.17
N ALA A 11 3.83 75.64 -45.22
CA ALA A 11 4.76 75.40 -46.32
C ALA A 11 6.18 75.98 -46.11
N THR A 12 6.52 76.46 -44.90
CA THR A 12 7.93 76.50 -44.50
C THR A 12 8.23 75.15 -43.88
N ALA A 13 9.02 74.33 -44.59
CA ALA A 13 9.30 72.94 -44.25
C ALA A 13 10.11 72.85 -42.94
N GLU A 14 9.44 73.01 -41.80
CA GLU A 14 9.99 72.62 -40.51
C GLU A 14 10.25 71.12 -40.55
N TYR A 15 11.50 70.72 -40.39
CA TYR A 15 11.93 69.34 -40.44
C TYR A 15 11.35 68.58 -39.23
N PHE A 16 10.48 67.61 -39.49
CA PHE A 16 10.02 66.63 -38.50
C PHE A 16 10.92 65.40 -38.58
N PRO A 17 11.58 64.99 -37.48
CA PRO A 17 12.23 63.69 -37.38
C PRO A 17 11.25 62.52 -37.63
N ASP A 18 11.78 61.37 -38.04
CA ASP A 18 10.99 60.14 -38.18
C ASP A 18 10.34 59.76 -36.84
N GLY A 19 9.05 59.44 -36.88
CA GLY A 19 8.27 59.13 -35.67
C GLY A 19 7.61 60.34 -35.00
N SER A 20 7.91 61.58 -35.40
CA SER A 20 7.26 62.77 -34.84
C SER A 20 5.81 62.91 -35.33
N ILE A 21 4.93 63.43 -34.47
CA ILE A 21 3.50 63.62 -34.74
C ILE A 21 3.29 64.93 -35.48
N THR A 22 2.73 64.86 -36.69
CA THR A 22 2.46 66.03 -37.55
C THR A 22 1.02 66.53 -37.41
N ARG A 23 0.07 65.62 -37.14
CA ARG A 23 -1.36 65.92 -37.00
C ARG A 23 -2.07 64.92 -36.10
N ILE A 24 -3.07 65.39 -35.35
CA ILE A 24 -3.95 64.55 -34.52
C ILE A 24 -5.40 64.94 -34.78
N ILE A 25 -6.27 63.95 -35.00
CA ILE A 25 -7.71 64.14 -35.21
C ILE A 25 -8.47 63.32 -34.18
N PHE A 26 -9.36 63.97 -33.44
CA PHE A 26 -10.29 63.31 -32.52
C PHE A 26 -11.71 63.43 -33.06
N SER A 27 -12.52 62.39 -32.92
CA SER A 27 -13.95 62.41 -33.25
C SER A 27 -14.73 61.62 -32.20
N ASN A 28 -15.70 62.26 -31.54
CA ASN A 28 -16.52 61.67 -30.47
C ASN A 28 -15.69 60.93 -29.40
N PHE A 29 -14.59 61.54 -28.96
CA PHE A 29 -13.64 60.96 -28.01
C PHE A 29 -13.61 61.80 -26.74
N LEU A 30 -14.03 61.21 -25.61
CA LEU A 30 -14.18 61.87 -24.31
C LEU A 30 -14.91 63.23 -24.41
N THR A 31 -14.21 64.33 -24.20
CA THR A 31 -14.75 65.70 -24.23
C THR A 31 -14.88 66.26 -25.65
N TYR A 32 -14.18 65.69 -26.63
CA TYR A 32 -14.14 66.22 -28.00
C TYR A 32 -15.22 65.61 -28.89
N GLU A 33 -16.01 66.47 -29.54
CA GLU A 33 -16.86 66.06 -30.67
C GLU A 33 -16.03 65.91 -31.94
N TYR A 34 -15.23 66.93 -32.24
CA TYR A 34 -14.27 66.95 -33.32
C TYR A 34 -13.18 67.97 -32.97
N VAL A 35 -11.91 67.59 -33.03
CA VAL A 35 -10.78 68.53 -32.93
C VAL A 35 -9.61 68.05 -33.76
N GLU A 36 -8.96 68.97 -34.47
CA GLU A 36 -7.72 68.75 -35.21
C GLU A 36 -6.60 69.56 -34.56
N ILE A 37 -5.46 68.93 -34.32
CA ILE A 37 -4.28 69.53 -33.69
C ILE A 37 -3.09 69.35 -34.62
N PHE A 38 -2.29 70.40 -34.80
CA PHE A 38 -1.09 70.41 -35.64
C PHE A 38 0.14 70.75 -34.79
N PRO A 39 0.77 69.76 -34.14
CA PRO A 39 1.97 69.97 -33.33
C PRO A 39 3.16 70.51 -34.14
N GLY A 40 4.10 71.20 -33.49
CA GLY A 40 5.42 71.53 -34.03
C GLY A 40 6.42 70.40 -33.75
N PRO A 41 7.60 70.38 -34.39
CA PRO A 41 8.53 69.24 -34.32
C PRO A 41 9.26 69.08 -32.97
N ASN A 42 9.36 70.15 -32.17
CA ASN A 42 10.09 70.14 -30.90
C ASN A 42 9.12 70.28 -29.71
N LEU A 43 9.08 71.44 -29.04
CA LEU A 43 8.30 71.62 -27.82
C LEU A 43 6.87 72.10 -28.12
N ASN A 44 5.89 71.33 -27.66
CA ASN A 44 4.46 71.62 -27.74
C ASN A 44 3.90 71.81 -26.34
N VAL A 45 3.51 73.03 -25.99
CA VAL A 45 2.92 73.35 -24.68
C VAL A 45 1.41 73.45 -24.84
N ILE A 46 0.67 72.50 -24.28
CA ILE A 46 -0.79 72.45 -24.29
C ILE A 46 -1.31 73.08 -23.00
N VAL A 47 -1.96 74.23 -23.13
CA VAL A 47 -2.45 75.04 -22.01
C VAL A 47 -3.97 75.12 -22.03
N GLY A 48 -4.59 74.99 -20.85
CA GLY A 48 -6.03 75.17 -20.72
C GLY A 48 -6.53 74.93 -19.28
N PRO A 49 -7.70 75.46 -18.89
CA PRO A 49 -8.28 75.18 -17.57
C PRO A 49 -8.51 73.69 -17.29
N ASN A 50 -8.70 73.31 -16.02
CA ASN A 50 -9.04 71.94 -15.66
C ASN A 50 -10.41 71.55 -16.24
N GLY A 51 -10.51 70.33 -16.78
CA GLY A 51 -11.74 69.83 -17.42
C GLY A 51 -11.94 70.19 -18.90
N THR A 52 -11.08 71.00 -19.52
CA THR A 52 -11.22 71.37 -20.96
C THR A 52 -10.81 70.26 -21.94
N GLY A 53 -10.27 69.15 -21.45
CA GLY A 53 -9.84 68.02 -22.27
C GLY A 53 -8.34 67.96 -22.56
N LYS A 54 -7.47 68.70 -21.86
CA LYS A 54 -6.00 68.59 -22.02
C LYS A 54 -5.53 67.13 -22.00
N SER A 55 -5.79 66.41 -20.90
CA SER A 55 -5.41 64.99 -20.71
C SER A 55 -6.08 64.04 -21.71
N THR A 56 -7.19 64.46 -22.35
CA THR A 56 -7.82 63.70 -23.44
C THR A 56 -6.85 63.54 -24.62
N ILE A 57 -5.98 64.54 -24.87
CA ILE A 57 -5.00 64.48 -25.95
C ILE A 57 -3.99 63.35 -25.69
N MET A 58 -3.43 63.30 -24.48
CA MET A 58 -2.53 62.22 -24.09
C MET A 58 -3.22 60.86 -24.17
N CYS A 59 -4.46 60.75 -23.68
CA CYS A 59 -5.22 59.50 -23.72
C CYS A 59 -5.42 59.01 -25.16
N GLY A 60 -5.79 59.90 -26.08
CA GLY A 60 -5.98 59.53 -27.47
C GLY A 60 -4.68 59.18 -28.17
N LEU A 61 -3.60 59.92 -27.93
CA LEU A 61 -2.28 59.59 -28.46
C LEU A 61 -1.85 58.19 -28.04
N CYS A 62 -1.94 57.87 -26.75
CA CYS A 62 -1.58 56.55 -26.21
C CYS A 62 -2.42 55.43 -26.84
N LEU A 63 -3.74 55.60 -26.95
CA LEU A 63 -4.60 54.58 -27.55
C LEU A 63 -4.38 54.42 -29.06
N ALA A 64 -4.16 55.52 -29.80
CA ALA A 64 -3.96 55.50 -31.25
C ALA A 64 -2.63 54.82 -31.65
N VAL A 65 -1.60 54.88 -30.81
CA VAL A 65 -0.34 54.13 -31.02
C VAL A 65 -0.39 52.70 -30.47
N GLY A 66 -1.52 52.23 -29.94
CA GLY A 66 -1.71 50.85 -29.48
C GLY A 66 -1.51 50.61 -27.99
N GLY A 67 -1.47 51.67 -27.18
CA GLY A 67 -1.39 51.62 -25.73
C GLY A 67 -2.63 51.03 -25.07
N THR A 68 -2.47 50.56 -23.83
CA THR A 68 -3.59 50.04 -23.04
C THR A 68 -4.12 51.10 -22.08
N PRO A 69 -5.43 51.09 -21.77
CA PRO A 69 -6.01 52.01 -20.79
C PRO A 69 -5.35 51.99 -19.41
N ARG A 70 -4.73 50.86 -19.03
CA ARG A 70 -3.97 50.70 -17.77
C ARG A 70 -2.77 51.63 -17.66
N LEU A 71 -2.20 52.08 -18.78
CA LEU A 71 -1.09 53.02 -18.77
C LEU A 71 -1.53 54.43 -18.35
N LEU A 72 -2.79 54.78 -18.59
CA LEU A 72 -3.31 56.14 -18.43
C LEU A 72 -3.89 56.42 -17.04
N GLY A 73 -4.02 55.43 -16.16
CA GLY A 73 -4.52 55.60 -14.79
C GLY A 73 -6.02 55.92 -14.66
N ARG A 74 -6.78 55.88 -15.77
CA ARG A 74 -8.21 56.25 -15.80
C ARG A 74 -9.13 55.02 -15.70
N SER A 75 -9.95 54.74 -16.72
CA SER A 75 -10.79 53.53 -16.78
C SER A 75 -10.06 52.41 -17.52
N GLU A 76 -10.25 51.15 -17.09
CA GLU A 76 -9.77 49.97 -17.82
C GLU A 76 -10.63 49.65 -19.06
N LEU A 77 -11.86 50.18 -19.13
CA LEU A 77 -12.80 49.91 -20.23
C LEU A 77 -12.60 50.91 -21.36
N LEU A 78 -12.40 50.41 -22.58
CA LEU A 78 -12.27 51.23 -23.79
C LEU A 78 -13.55 52.02 -24.13
N ALA A 79 -14.73 51.50 -23.77
CA ALA A 79 -16.00 52.17 -24.02
C ALA A 79 -16.14 53.51 -23.28
N ASP A 80 -15.46 53.68 -22.14
CA ASP A 80 -15.49 54.90 -21.33
C ASP A 80 -14.72 56.06 -21.98
N TYR A 81 -13.93 55.80 -23.02
CA TYR A 81 -13.21 56.82 -23.81
C TYR A 81 -14.06 57.39 -24.94
N ILE A 82 -15.24 56.81 -25.21
CA ILE A 82 -16.19 57.31 -26.21
C ILE A 82 -16.99 58.45 -25.57
N LYS A 83 -17.19 59.56 -26.31
CA LYS A 83 -18.03 60.68 -25.87
C LYS A 83 -19.41 60.18 -25.44
N HIS A 84 -19.90 60.65 -24.30
CA HIS A 84 -21.23 60.27 -23.81
C HIS A 84 -22.31 60.55 -24.86
N GLY A 85 -23.18 59.56 -25.10
CA GLY A 85 -24.24 59.63 -26.12
C GLY A 85 -23.82 59.24 -27.54
N SER A 86 -22.56 58.88 -27.78
CA SER A 86 -22.09 58.36 -29.07
C SER A 86 -21.84 56.85 -29.02
N GLU A 87 -22.23 56.12 -30.08
CA GLU A 87 -21.98 54.67 -30.22
C GLU A 87 -20.53 54.34 -30.61
N LYS A 88 -19.87 55.29 -31.28
CA LYS A 88 -18.50 55.16 -31.76
C LYS A 88 -17.70 56.42 -31.47
N GLY A 89 -16.41 56.25 -31.19
CA GLY A 89 -15.41 57.32 -31.08
C GLY A 89 -14.13 56.93 -31.80
N SER A 90 -13.36 57.88 -32.32
CA SER A 90 -12.11 57.60 -33.02
C SER A 90 -11.02 58.63 -32.73
N VAL A 91 -9.78 58.16 -32.79
CA VAL A 91 -8.57 58.98 -32.73
C VAL A 91 -7.66 58.57 -33.87
N GLU A 92 -7.14 59.54 -34.60
CA GLU A 92 -6.22 59.35 -35.72
C GLU A 92 -4.99 60.24 -35.53
N VAL A 93 -3.80 59.65 -35.62
CA VAL A 93 -2.51 60.28 -35.37
C VAL A 93 -1.64 60.09 -36.61
N PHE A 94 -1.11 61.19 -37.13
CA PHE A 94 -0.24 61.20 -38.30
C PHE A 94 1.22 61.34 -37.84
N ILE A 95 2.06 60.42 -38.28
CA ILE A 95 3.45 60.29 -37.89
C ILE A 95 4.33 60.44 -39.13
N ARG A 96 5.39 61.25 -39.05
CA ARG A 96 6.35 61.42 -40.13
C ARG A 96 7.11 60.13 -40.42
N ASP A 97 7.09 59.69 -41.68
CA ASP A 97 7.91 58.61 -42.20
C ASP A 97 8.72 59.07 -43.42
N SER A 98 9.99 59.39 -43.21
CA SER A 98 10.89 59.79 -44.29
C SER A 98 11.13 58.67 -45.30
N LYS A 99 10.96 57.39 -44.92
CA LYS A 99 11.12 56.25 -45.85
C LYS A 99 9.97 56.17 -46.85
N LEU A 100 8.75 56.54 -46.44
CA LEU A 100 7.59 56.58 -47.33
C LEU A 100 7.42 57.93 -48.04
N GLY A 101 8.17 58.97 -47.63
CA GLY A 101 8.03 60.33 -48.15
C GLY A 101 6.68 60.98 -47.82
N LYS A 102 5.92 60.39 -46.90
CA LYS A 102 4.59 60.85 -46.47
C LYS A 102 4.37 60.52 -45.00
N ASP A 103 3.38 61.14 -44.39
CA ASP A 103 2.97 60.78 -43.03
C ASP A 103 2.17 59.47 -43.05
N ARG A 104 2.41 58.58 -42.07
CA ARG A 104 1.56 57.41 -41.79
C ARG A 104 0.45 57.75 -40.82
N ALA A 105 -0.75 57.27 -41.08
CA ALA A 105 -1.92 57.43 -40.22
C ALA A 105 -2.10 56.22 -39.31
N LEU A 106 -1.93 56.38 -38.00
CA LEU A 106 -2.28 55.38 -36.98
C LEU A 106 -3.61 55.77 -36.36
N SER A 107 -4.63 54.91 -36.42
CA SER A 107 -5.93 55.24 -35.83
C SER A 107 -6.58 54.08 -35.09
N ILE A 108 -7.45 54.48 -34.16
CA ILE A 108 -8.29 53.58 -33.38
C ILE A 108 -9.74 54.04 -33.49
N VAL A 109 -10.65 53.08 -33.72
CA VAL A 109 -12.09 53.27 -33.67
C VAL A 109 -12.65 52.42 -32.54
N LEU A 110 -13.20 53.08 -31.54
CA LEU A 110 -13.82 52.50 -30.36
C LEU A 110 -15.32 52.35 -30.59
N HIS A 111 -15.85 51.17 -30.26
CA HIS A 111 -17.28 50.90 -30.30
C HIS A 111 -17.78 50.58 -28.89
N ARG A 112 -18.95 51.10 -28.51
CA ARG A 112 -19.59 50.73 -27.22
C ARG A 112 -19.81 49.23 -27.10
N VAL A 113 -20.16 48.60 -28.23
CA VAL A 113 -20.37 47.16 -28.39
C VAL A 113 -19.44 46.65 -29.48
N GLY A 114 -18.67 45.59 -29.21
CA GLY A 114 -17.76 44.98 -30.19
C GLY A 114 -16.28 45.39 -30.08
N GLY A 115 -15.89 46.15 -29.05
CA GLY A 115 -14.49 46.44 -28.75
C GLY A 115 -13.87 47.56 -29.59
N SER A 116 -12.63 47.37 -30.07
CA SER A 116 -11.86 48.38 -30.79
C SER A 116 -11.31 47.84 -32.11
N ASN A 117 -11.33 48.67 -33.16
CA ASN A 117 -10.69 48.41 -34.43
C ASN A 117 -9.47 49.34 -34.59
N TYR A 118 -8.31 48.78 -34.92
CA TYR A 118 -7.08 49.53 -35.19
C TYR A 118 -6.86 49.63 -36.70
N PHE A 119 -6.31 50.75 -37.16
CA PHE A 119 -6.01 50.97 -38.56
C PHE A 119 -4.64 51.62 -38.75
N VAL A 120 -3.98 51.25 -39.86
CA VAL A 120 -2.76 51.89 -40.35
C VAL A 120 -3.01 52.29 -41.80
N ASP A 121 -2.87 53.58 -42.11
CA ASP A 121 -3.11 54.13 -43.46
C ASP A 121 -4.48 53.75 -44.05
N GLY A 122 -5.50 53.60 -43.19
CA GLY A 122 -6.86 53.21 -43.55
C GLY A 122 -7.10 51.70 -43.61
N GLU A 123 -6.05 50.86 -43.55
CA GLU A 123 -6.20 49.41 -43.50
C GLU A 123 -6.38 48.89 -42.08
N LYS A 124 -7.37 48.01 -41.87
CA LYS A 124 -7.62 47.41 -40.57
C LYS A 124 -6.49 46.46 -40.18
N VAL A 125 -5.91 46.66 -39.00
CA VAL A 125 -4.83 45.82 -38.45
C VAL A 125 -5.18 45.32 -37.04
N THR A 126 -4.40 44.35 -36.55
CA THR A 126 -4.45 43.95 -35.14
C THR A 126 -3.68 44.95 -34.27
N GLN A 127 -3.99 44.99 -32.96
CA GLN A 127 -3.24 45.83 -32.02
C GLN A 127 -1.75 45.51 -32.03
N THR A 128 -1.38 44.22 -32.11
CA THR A 128 0.02 43.77 -32.19
C THR A 128 0.72 44.35 -33.40
N LYS A 129 0.12 44.25 -34.60
CA LYS A 129 0.72 44.79 -35.83
C LYS A 129 0.86 46.31 -35.77
N LEU A 130 -0.11 47.01 -35.16
CA LEU A 130 -0.01 48.45 -34.94
C LEU A 130 1.12 48.81 -33.96
N ARG A 131 1.28 48.02 -32.87
CA ARG A 131 2.40 48.14 -31.92
C ARG A 131 3.75 47.88 -32.58
N ASP A 132 3.86 46.85 -33.44
CA ASP A 132 5.09 46.53 -34.16
C ASP A 132 5.50 47.70 -35.09
N ILE A 133 4.52 48.34 -35.74
CA ILE A 133 4.75 49.52 -36.57
C ILE A 133 5.18 50.71 -35.71
N ALA A 134 4.53 50.94 -34.56
CA ALA A 134 4.95 51.98 -33.62
C ALA A 134 6.37 51.73 -33.07
N GLU A 135 6.71 50.48 -32.73
CA GLU A 135 8.03 50.06 -32.26
C GLU A 135 9.10 50.22 -33.36
N SER A 136 8.73 50.09 -34.65
CA SER A 136 9.64 50.37 -35.78
C SER A 136 10.10 51.83 -35.87
N TYR A 137 9.35 52.76 -35.28
CA TYR A 137 9.72 54.17 -35.08
C TYR A 137 10.29 54.45 -33.69
N ASN A 138 10.59 53.41 -32.90
CA ASN A 138 11.05 53.51 -31.51
C ASN A 138 10.02 54.22 -30.59
N ILE A 139 8.72 54.10 -30.89
CA ILE A 139 7.64 54.57 -30.01
C ILE A 139 7.44 53.51 -28.92
N GLN A 140 7.97 53.78 -27.74
CA GLN A 140 7.92 52.85 -26.62
C GLN A 140 6.67 53.11 -25.76
N ILE A 141 5.60 52.38 -26.04
CA ILE A 141 4.28 52.65 -25.44
C ILE A 141 4.23 52.27 -23.95
N ASP A 142 4.86 51.15 -23.60
CA ASP A 142 4.88 50.62 -22.23
C ASP A 142 5.98 51.27 -21.36
N ASN A 143 6.79 52.16 -21.94
CA ASN A 143 7.79 52.95 -21.23
C ASN A 143 7.10 54.10 -20.46
N PRO A 144 7.19 54.14 -19.12
CA PRO A 144 6.55 55.19 -18.31
C PRO A 144 7.07 56.60 -18.62
N CYS A 145 8.25 56.74 -19.24
CA CYS A 145 8.81 58.03 -19.65
C CYS A 145 8.26 58.56 -20.99
N THR A 146 7.50 57.77 -21.75
CA THR A 146 6.86 58.21 -23.01
C THR A 146 5.51 58.87 -22.74
N PHE A 147 4.66 58.21 -21.94
CA PHE A 147 3.34 58.70 -21.53
C PHE A 147 3.29 58.85 -20.01
N LEU A 148 3.60 60.05 -19.53
CA LEU A 148 3.65 60.35 -18.12
C LEU A 148 2.34 61.02 -17.67
N ALA A 149 1.33 60.20 -17.39
CA ALA A 149 0.05 60.66 -16.85
C ALA A 149 0.20 61.19 -15.40
N GLN A 150 -0.68 62.11 -14.99
CA GLN A 150 -0.66 62.74 -13.68
C GLN A 150 -0.53 61.74 -12.51
N ASP A 151 -1.36 60.68 -12.50
CA ASP A 151 -1.34 59.65 -11.46
C ASP A 151 -0.07 58.78 -11.49
N LYS A 152 0.56 58.63 -12.66
CA LYS A 152 1.79 57.83 -12.82
C LYS A 152 2.98 58.50 -12.13
N VAL A 153 3.11 59.82 -12.20
CA VAL A 153 4.22 60.57 -11.54
C VAL A 153 4.23 60.32 -10.04
N LYS A 154 3.07 60.45 -9.41
CA LYS A 154 2.93 60.21 -7.97
C LYS A 154 3.21 58.75 -7.61
N SER A 155 2.70 57.82 -8.42
CA SER A 155 2.96 56.38 -8.22
C SER A 155 4.45 56.03 -8.34
N PHE A 156 5.20 56.77 -9.17
CA PHE A 156 6.63 56.56 -9.37
C PHE A 156 7.43 56.97 -8.12
N ALA A 157 7.03 58.06 -7.46
CA ALA A 157 7.66 58.54 -6.22
C ALA A 157 7.37 57.67 -4.98
N GLU A 158 6.32 56.86 -5.01
CA GLU A 158 5.88 56.01 -3.89
C GLU A 158 6.33 54.55 -4.02
N GLN A 159 6.98 54.19 -5.13
CA GLN A 159 7.47 52.84 -5.37
C GLN A 159 8.62 52.47 -4.43
N LYS A 160 8.61 51.21 -3.98
CA LYS A 160 9.76 50.60 -3.28
C LYS A 160 10.95 50.48 -4.25
N SER A 161 12.16 50.37 -3.70
CA SER A 161 13.41 50.27 -4.46
C SER A 161 13.39 49.25 -5.62
N PHE A 162 12.78 48.08 -5.42
CA PHE A 162 12.59 47.07 -6.47
C PHE A 162 11.64 47.53 -7.60
N GLY A 163 10.53 48.21 -7.25
CA GLY A 163 9.58 48.73 -8.24
C GLY A 163 10.18 49.86 -9.08
N LEU A 164 11.00 50.69 -8.43
CA LEU A 164 11.76 51.74 -9.10
C LEU A 164 12.81 51.16 -10.08
N LEU A 165 13.50 50.09 -9.69
CA LEU A 165 14.40 49.33 -10.56
C LEU A 165 13.68 48.81 -11.80
N ALA A 166 12.57 48.08 -11.61
CA ALA A 166 11.80 47.51 -12.71
C ALA A 166 11.30 48.57 -13.71
N ASN A 167 10.89 49.75 -13.24
CA ASN A 167 10.48 50.82 -14.13
C ASN A 167 11.65 51.53 -14.82
N THR A 168 12.82 51.55 -14.19
CA THR A 168 14.05 52.07 -14.77
C THR A 168 14.55 51.16 -15.88
N GLU A 169 14.51 49.84 -15.68
CA GLU A 169 14.80 48.85 -16.73
C GLU A 169 13.86 48.98 -17.92
N LYS A 170 12.54 49.08 -17.65
CA LYS A 170 11.51 49.30 -18.68
C LYS A 170 11.73 50.58 -19.46
N ALA A 171 12.19 51.63 -18.78
CA ALA A 171 12.45 52.89 -19.44
C ALA A 171 13.65 52.76 -20.38
N VAL A 172 14.76 52.21 -19.90
CA VAL A 172 16.03 52.15 -20.66
C VAL A 172 15.94 51.23 -21.86
N GLY A 173 15.20 50.13 -21.76
CA GLY A 173 14.79 49.36 -22.93
C GLY A 173 14.58 47.87 -22.68
N LYS A 174 14.00 47.22 -23.69
CA LYS A 174 13.54 45.83 -23.64
C LYS A 174 14.62 44.81 -23.30
N LYS A 175 15.88 45.02 -23.73
CA LYS A 175 17.00 44.07 -23.51
C LYS A 175 17.25 43.77 -22.03
N LEU A 176 17.21 44.78 -21.16
CA LEU A 176 17.42 44.60 -19.72
C LEU A 176 16.23 43.88 -19.07
N VAL A 177 15.02 44.24 -19.49
CA VAL A 177 13.78 43.58 -19.05
C VAL A 177 13.77 42.12 -19.46
N ASP A 178 14.10 41.81 -20.71
CA ASP A 178 14.17 40.44 -21.23
C ASP A 178 15.22 39.60 -20.48
N LEU A 179 16.38 40.18 -20.16
CA LEU A 179 17.40 39.53 -19.33
C LEU A 179 16.87 39.25 -17.92
N HIS A 180 16.26 40.25 -17.25
CA HIS A 180 15.67 40.09 -15.93
C HIS A 180 14.56 39.02 -15.93
N GLU A 181 13.65 39.05 -16.90
CA GLU A 181 12.58 38.06 -17.07
C GLU A 181 13.14 36.66 -17.37
N ASN A 182 14.20 36.56 -18.17
CA ASN A 182 14.87 35.27 -18.44
C ASN A 182 15.51 34.70 -17.18
N ILE A 183 16.20 35.52 -16.38
CA ILE A 183 16.75 35.08 -15.09
C ILE A 183 15.62 34.61 -14.16
N HIS A 184 14.53 35.37 -14.06
CA HIS A 184 13.37 35.00 -13.25
C HIS A 184 12.74 33.68 -13.72
N ASN A 185 12.59 33.48 -15.04
CA ASN A 185 12.08 32.24 -15.64
C ASN A 185 13.01 31.05 -15.39
N VAL A 186 14.32 31.22 -15.56
CA VAL A 186 15.30 30.16 -15.26
C VAL A 186 15.27 29.81 -13.77
N ARG A 187 15.18 30.82 -12.89
CA ARG A 187 15.17 30.63 -11.43
C ARG A 187 13.92 29.91 -10.93
N LEU A 188 12.72 30.30 -11.39
CA LEU A 188 11.46 29.73 -10.89
C LEU A 188 10.98 28.50 -11.68
N ASN A 189 11.04 28.56 -13.01
CA ASN A 189 10.41 27.53 -13.86
C ASN A 189 11.38 26.41 -14.25
N GLN A 190 12.70 26.66 -14.23
CA GLN A 190 13.71 25.67 -14.63
C GLN A 190 14.53 25.12 -13.46
N SER A 191 14.17 25.39 -12.20
CA SER A 191 14.96 24.92 -11.04
C SER A 191 14.80 23.42 -10.78
N PRO A 192 15.89 22.62 -10.87
CA PRO A 192 15.86 21.19 -10.54
C PRO A 192 15.95 20.93 -9.03
N ILE A 193 16.06 21.96 -8.18
CA ILE A 193 16.32 21.83 -6.73
C ILE A 193 15.20 21.07 -6.02
N SER A 194 13.93 21.44 -6.26
CA SER A 194 12.77 20.79 -5.64
C SER A 194 12.70 19.30 -5.98
N ARG A 195 13.04 18.93 -7.23
CA ARG A 195 13.07 17.55 -7.70
C ARG A 195 14.23 16.77 -7.07
N THR A 196 15.40 17.40 -6.94
CA THR A 196 16.57 16.83 -6.25
C THR A 196 16.24 16.49 -4.80
N LYS A 197 15.68 17.44 -4.05
CA LYS A 197 15.31 17.24 -2.64
C LYS A 197 14.30 16.11 -2.45
N CYS A 198 13.29 16.04 -3.33
CA CYS A 198 12.30 14.95 -3.32
C CYS A 198 12.95 13.57 -3.54
N LEU A 199 13.86 13.45 -4.52
CA LEU A 199 14.56 12.18 -4.77
C LEU A 199 15.53 11.81 -3.64
N GLU A 200 16.21 12.79 -3.04
CA GLU A 200 17.08 12.56 -1.87
C GLU A 200 16.27 12.08 -0.66
N ASP A 201 15.12 12.68 -0.38
CA ASP A 201 14.21 12.24 0.69
C ASP A 201 13.69 10.81 0.43
N GLN A 202 13.37 10.47 -0.82
CA GLN A 202 13.00 9.10 -1.22
C GLN A 202 14.15 8.12 -1.05
N LEU A 203 15.37 8.50 -1.44
CA LEU A 203 16.56 7.67 -1.28
C LEU A 203 16.87 7.42 0.19
N ASN A 204 16.79 8.44 1.04
CA ASN A 204 16.98 8.34 2.49
C ASN A 204 15.94 7.41 3.14
N SER A 205 14.67 7.50 2.72
CA SER A 205 13.60 6.62 3.18
C SER A 205 13.88 5.15 2.82
N VAL A 206 14.22 4.86 1.56
CA VAL A 206 14.57 3.50 1.10
C VAL A 206 15.82 2.97 1.80
N GLN A 207 16.84 3.80 2.01
CA GLN A 207 18.04 3.41 2.75
C GLN A 207 17.76 3.10 4.21
N SER A 208 16.88 3.87 4.87
CA SER A 208 16.46 3.61 6.24
C SER A 208 15.71 2.28 6.37
N GLU A 209 14.84 1.94 5.42
CA GLU A 209 14.17 0.64 5.38
C GLU A 209 15.13 -0.52 5.09
N LEU A 210 16.10 -0.34 4.18
CA LEU A 210 17.10 -1.37 3.94
C LEU A 210 17.99 -1.62 5.16
N LYS A 211 18.31 -0.56 5.94
CA LYS A 211 19.11 -0.68 7.16
C LYS A 211 18.46 -1.58 8.23
N THR A 212 17.13 -1.65 8.25
CA THR A 212 16.40 -2.55 9.17
C THR A 212 16.23 -3.96 8.61
N LEU A 213 16.06 -4.12 7.30
CA LEU A 213 15.86 -5.42 6.65
C LEU A 213 17.15 -6.21 6.42
N VAL A 214 18.29 -5.55 6.16
CA VAL A 214 19.58 -6.21 5.88
C VAL A 214 19.98 -7.21 6.98
N PRO A 215 20.03 -6.83 8.28
CA PRO A 215 20.42 -7.77 9.33
C PRO A 215 19.42 -8.93 9.48
N LEU A 216 18.13 -8.69 9.26
CA LEU A 216 17.10 -9.74 9.34
C LEU A 216 17.30 -10.80 8.25
N ILE A 217 17.61 -10.37 7.02
CA ILE A 217 17.80 -11.27 5.88
C ILE A 217 19.14 -12.00 5.95
N GLU A 218 20.19 -11.34 6.40
CA GLU A 218 21.48 -12.01 6.66
C GLU A 218 21.32 -13.09 7.73
N ASN A 219 20.59 -12.80 8.81
CA ASN A 219 20.26 -13.78 9.84
C ASN A 219 19.40 -14.93 9.30
N TYR A 220 18.40 -14.65 8.45
CA TYR A 220 17.58 -15.67 7.79
C TYR A 220 18.42 -16.58 6.89
N ARG A 221 19.26 -16.02 6.01
CA ARG A 221 20.15 -16.80 5.13
C ARG A 221 21.15 -17.64 5.93
N ARG A 222 21.66 -17.11 7.04
CA ARG A 222 22.54 -17.85 7.97
C ARG A 222 21.81 -19.01 8.66
N ARG A 223 20.55 -18.82 9.04
CA ARG A 223 19.72 -19.90 9.62
C ARG A 223 19.37 -20.98 8.60
N GLU A 224 19.02 -20.60 7.37
CA GLU A 224 18.70 -21.58 6.30
C GLU A 224 19.92 -22.43 5.94
N THR A 225 21.10 -21.82 5.83
CA THR A 225 22.35 -22.58 5.62
C THR A 225 22.65 -23.55 6.77
N MET A 226 22.43 -23.15 8.03
CA MET A 226 22.56 -24.04 9.18
C MET A 226 21.52 -25.17 9.18
N ARG A 227 20.26 -24.89 8.83
CA ARG A 227 19.19 -25.91 8.71
C ARG A 227 19.52 -26.95 7.65
N GLU A 228 20.01 -26.51 6.50
CA GLU A 228 20.42 -27.43 5.44
C GLU A 228 21.61 -28.29 5.88
N HIS A 229 22.59 -27.71 6.60
CA HIS A 229 23.69 -28.47 7.18
C HIS A 229 23.19 -29.52 8.19
N ILE A 230 22.25 -29.15 9.07
CA ILE A 230 21.62 -30.08 10.02
C ILE A 230 20.84 -31.18 9.29
N ARG A 231 20.10 -30.84 8.22
CA ARG A 231 19.37 -31.80 7.38
C ARG A 231 20.34 -32.83 6.78
N LEU A 232 21.46 -32.39 6.22
CA LEU A 232 22.49 -33.27 5.68
C LEU A 232 23.12 -34.16 6.75
N LEU A 233 23.39 -33.63 7.95
CA LEU A 233 23.86 -34.43 9.10
C LEU A 233 22.84 -35.50 9.51
N GLN A 234 21.54 -35.17 9.55
CA GLN A 234 20.46 -36.13 9.84
C GLN A 234 20.37 -37.24 8.79
N CYS A 235 20.42 -36.88 7.49
CA CYS A 235 20.45 -37.87 6.41
C CYS A 235 21.68 -38.78 6.53
N LYS A 236 22.86 -38.23 6.86
CA LYS A 236 24.08 -39.03 7.07
C LYS A 236 23.95 -39.97 8.26
N LYS A 237 23.37 -39.52 9.38
CA LYS A 237 23.11 -40.37 10.56
C LYS A 237 22.26 -41.59 10.21
N LEU A 238 21.17 -41.38 9.46
CA LEU A 238 20.30 -42.47 9.00
C LEU A 238 21.03 -43.40 8.02
N TYR A 239 21.82 -42.83 7.11
CA TYR A 239 22.64 -43.60 6.17
C TYR A 239 23.65 -44.51 6.88
N LEU A 240 24.38 -43.99 7.87
CA LEU A 240 25.34 -44.76 8.66
C LEU A 240 24.66 -45.87 9.47
N LYS A 241 23.47 -45.61 10.05
CA LYS A 241 22.70 -46.62 10.78
C LYS A 241 22.24 -47.77 9.87
N TYR A 242 21.81 -47.46 8.65
CA TYR A 242 21.49 -48.47 7.63
C TYR A 242 22.72 -49.36 7.33
N LEU A 243 23.90 -48.77 7.13
CA LEU A 243 25.14 -49.51 6.88
C LEU A 243 25.58 -50.39 8.07
N GLU A 244 25.41 -49.92 9.31
CA GLU A 244 25.67 -50.70 10.53
C GLU A 244 24.81 -51.98 10.58
N GLU A 245 23.50 -51.88 10.35
CA GLU A 245 22.60 -53.04 10.34
C GLU A 245 22.89 -53.99 9.15
N GLU A 246 23.31 -53.45 8.00
CA GLU A 246 23.69 -54.25 6.84
C GLU A 246 24.93 -55.12 7.13
N ALA A 247 25.93 -54.55 7.81
CA ALA A 247 27.10 -55.30 8.27
C ALA A 247 26.74 -56.41 9.29
N ILE A 248 25.84 -56.13 10.24
CA ILE A 248 25.36 -57.12 11.22
C ILE A 248 24.59 -58.25 10.54
N ALA A 249 23.79 -57.95 9.51
CA ALA A 249 23.05 -58.96 8.76
C ALA A 249 23.99 -59.88 7.97
N GLU A 250 25.05 -59.33 7.38
CA GLU A 250 26.08 -60.11 6.67
C GLU A 250 26.86 -61.02 7.63
N GLU A 251 27.28 -60.51 8.80
CA GLU A 251 27.96 -61.31 9.83
C GLU A 251 27.11 -62.51 10.28
N LYS A 252 25.81 -62.28 10.53
CA LYS A 252 24.87 -63.36 10.90
C LYS A 252 24.65 -64.35 9.76
N ALA A 253 24.61 -63.88 8.51
CA ALA A 253 24.48 -64.76 7.35
C ALA A 253 25.71 -65.66 7.17
N GLN A 254 26.91 -65.14 7.45
CA GLN A 254 28.15 -65.92 7.46
C GLN A 254 28.14 -66.97 8.59
N TYR A 255 27.71 -66.60 9.79
CA TYR A 255 27.59 -67.55 10.91
C TYR A 255 26.59 -68.68 10.64
N LYS A 256 25.47 -68.39 9.96
CA LYS A 256 24.52 -69.41 9.50
C LYS A 256 25.21 -70.43 8.58
N ARG A 257 25.96 -69.98 7.57
CA ARG A 257 26.66 -70.87 6.61
C ARG A 257 27.60 -71.83 7.32
N LEU A 258 28.35 -71.34 8.31
CA LEU A 258 29.24 -72.16 9.12
C LEU A 258 28.49 -73.27 9.89
N LYS A 259 27.27 -73.00 10.39
CA LYS A 259 26.45 -74.02 11.04
C LYS A 259 25.83 -75.04 10.08
N GLU A 260 25.47 -74.62 8.87
CA GLU A 260 25.02 -75.55 7.81
C GLU A 260 26.12 -76.54 7.42
N GLU A 261 27.37 -76.08 7.34
CA GLU A 261 28.54 -76.95 7.09
C GLU A 261 28.73 -78.01 8.19
N GLU A 262 28.61 -77.61 9.48
CA GLU A 262 28.75 -78.51 10.63
C GLU A 262 27.70 -79.66 10.64
N LEU A 263 26.47 -79.43 10.14
CA LEU A 263 25.41 -80.45 10.06
C LEU A 263 25.70 -81.46 8.94
N GLU A 264 26.23 -80.99 7.81
CA GLU A 264 26.53 -81.84 6.66
C GLU A 264 27.65 -82.86 6.96
N GLU A 265 28.59 -82.53 7.84
CA GLU A 265 29.58 -83.48 8.35
C GLU A 265 28.96 -84.63 9.15
N VAL A 266 27.99 -84.36 10.02
CA VAL A 266 27.32 -85.40 10.83
C VAL A 266 26.56 -86.39 9.94
N LYS A 267 25.87 -85.89 8.90
CA LYS A 267 25.18 -86.76 7.92
C LYS A 267 26.14 -87.74 7.23
N LYS A 268 27.34 -87.28 6.89
CA LYS A 268 28.37 -88.14 6.26
C LYS A 268 28.83 -89.27 7.20
N LEU A 269 28.92 -89.00 8.50
CA LEU A 269 29.33 -89.99 9.51
C LEU A 269 28.24 -91.02 9.87
N MET A 270 26.96 -90.64 9.77
CA MET A 270 25.84 -91.56 10.03
C MET A 270 25.67 -92.66 8.99
N LEU A 271 25.91 -92.34 7.71
CA LEU A 271 25.59 -93.23 6.58
C LEU A 271 26.19 -94.65 6.66
N PRO A 272 27.47 -94.86 7.05
CA PRO A 272 28.08 -96.19 7.15
C PRO A 272 27.46 -97.07 8.24
N ILE A 273 27.05 -96.46 9.37
CA ILE A 273 26.49 -97.18 10.52
C ILE A 273 25.11 -97.71 10.18
N THR A 274 24.28 -96.88 9.53
CA THR A 274 22.96 -97.26 9.02
C THR A 274 23.05 -98.46 8.07
N ASN A 275 24.00 -98.45 7.13
CA ASN A 275 24.22 -99.55 6.20
C ASN A 275 24.63 -100.85 6.92
N ARG A 276 25.47 -100.77 7.95
CA ARG A 276 25.94 -101.93 8.72
C ARG A 276 24.82 -102.58 9.53
N LEU A 277 23.92 -101.77 10.11
CA LEU A 277 22.75 -102.25 10.84
C LEU A 277 21.79 -103.03 9.93
N GLN A 278 21.59 -102.57 8.68
CA GLN A 278 20.79 -103.29 7.69
C GLN A 278 21.36 -104.66 7.34
N GLN A 279 22.69 -104.79 7.21
CA GLN A 279 23.34 -106.07 6.93
C GLN A 279 23.16 -107.08 8.08
N GLN A 280 23.32 -106.64 9.32
CA GLN A 280 23.17 -107.51 10.50
C GLN A 280 21.73 -108.00 10.73
N ASN A 281 20.73 -107.16 10.39
CA ASN A 281 19.33 -107.58 10.38
C ASN A 281 19.10 -108.84 9.51
N ALA A 282 19.73 -108.91 8.34
CA ALA A 282 19.60 -110.07 7.44
C ALA A 282 20.26 -111.34 8.00
N VAL A 283 21.36 -111.20 8.76
CA VAL A 283 22.06 -112.33 9.41
C VAL A 283 21.23 -112.87 10.58
N ASN A 284 20.61 -111.99 11.37
CA ASN A 284 19.79 -112.37 12.52
C ASN A 284 18.60 -113.27 12.13
N GLU A 285 17.92 -112.96 11.03
CA GLU A 285 16.81 -113.77 10.52
C GLU A 285 17.21 -115.22 10.18
N LYS A 286 18.41 -115.43 9.62
CA LYS A 286 18.93 -116.79 9.36
C LYS A 286 19.15 -117.58 10.65
N HIS A 287 19.69 -116.94 11.69
CA HIS A 287 19.95 -117.58 12.97
C HIS A 287 18.67 -117.92 13.75
N LYS A 288 17.66 -117.03 13.71
CA LYS A 288 16.33 -117.32 14.27
C LYS A 288 15.71 -118.59 13.67
N HIS A 289 15.84 -118.78 12.35
CA HIS A 289 15.27 -119.95 11.69
C HIS A 289 15.93 -121.25 12.14
N LYS A 290 17.28 -121.28 12.25
CA LYS A 290 18.00 -122.45 12.81
C LYS A 290 17.61 -122.74 14.25
N GLN A 291 17.48 -121.70 15.08
CA GLN A 291 17.05 -121.84 16.48
C GLN A 291 15.65 -122.46 16.59
N LYS A 292 14.70 -122.02 15.75
CA LYS A 292 13.34 -122.57 15.71
C LYS A 292 13.34 -124.07 15.43
N ASN A 293 14.04 -124.51 14.38
CA ASN A 293 14.07 -125.93 13.99
C ASN A 293 14.63 -126.85 15.09
N ALA A 294 15.67 -126.42 15.81
CA ALA A 294 16.25 -127.22 16.90
C ALA A 294 15.31 -127.33 18.12
N ILE A 295 14.55 -126.26 18.41
CA ILE A 295 13.53 -126.26 19.47
C ILE A 295 12.35 -127.18 19.11
N ASP A 296 11.95 -127.21 17.83
CA ASP A 296 10.84 -128.06 17.36
C ASP A 296 11.12 -129.57 17.57
N GLN A 297 12.36 -130.02 17.40
CA GLN A 297 12.76 -131.42 17.66
C GLN A 297 12.69 -131.78 19.15
N LEU A 298 13.07 -130.86 20.04
CA LEU A 298 12.92 -131.04 21.49
C LEU A 298 11.45 -131.09 21.91
N LEU A 299 10.61 -130.26 21.28
CA LEU A 299 9.16 -130.25 21.51
C LEU A 299 8.52 -131.58 21.12
N SER A 300 8.96 -132.24 20.03
CA SER A 300 8.40 -133.55 19.65
C SER A 300 8.70 -134.67 20.65
N LEU A 301 9.95 -134.72 21.16
CA LEU A 301 10.33 -135.70 22.20
C LEU A 301 9.65 -135.40 23.54
N ARG A 302 9.53 -134.12 23.88
CA ARG A 302 8.77 -133.67 25.05
C ARG A 302 7.33 -134.17 24.98
N LYS A 303 6.63 -134.03 23.83
CA LYS A 303 5.26 -134.53 23.64
C LYS A 303 5.13 -136.04 23.87
N GLU A 304 6.10 -136.85 23.42
CA GLU A 304 6.10 -138.30 23.67
C GLU A 304 6.27 -138.62 25.16
N THR A 305 7.14 -137.87 25.85
CA THR A 305 7.44 -138.07 27.28
C THR A 305 6.29 -137.61 28.15
N GLU A 306 5.69 -136.47 27.82
CA GLU A 306 4.47 -135.94 28.44
C GLU A 306 3.32 -136.95 28.33
N LYS A 307 3.13 -137.63 27.19
CA LYS A 307 2.07 -138.65 27.05
C LYS A 307 2.16 -139.81 28.05
N LEU A 308 3.37 -140.16 28.50
CA LEU A 308 3.61 -141.27 29.42
C LEU A 308 3.80 -140.83 30.87
N LEU A 309 4.33 -139.62 31.09
CA LEU A 309 4.34 -138.95 32.39
C LEU A 309 2.96 -138.49 32.82
N ALA A 310 2.04 -138.33 31.87
CA ALA A 310 0.64 -138.04 32.14
C ALA A 310 -0.02 -139.24 32.83
N VAL A 311 0.35 -139.57 34.11
CA VAL A 311 -0.46 -139.61 35.36
C VAL A 311 -0.18 -138.27 35.99
N GLU A 312 -0.56 -137.28 35.21
CA GLU A 312 -0.73 -135.94 35.72
C GLU A 312 -2.19 -135.51 35.48
N SER A 313 -3.11 -136.39 35.03
CA SER A 313 -4.56 -136.20 35.33
C SER A 313 -4.76 -135.88 36.82
N VAL A 314 -3.77 -136.28 37.62
CA VAL A 314 -3.75 -136.16 39.05
C VAL A 314 -2.95 -134.94 39.59
N ASP A 315 -2.04 -134.39 38.79
CA ASP A 315 -1.09 -133.33 39.18
C ASP A 315 -1.09 -132.12 38.20
N GLU A 316 -1.23 -132.32 36.88
CA GLU A 316 -1.44 -131.29 35.84
C GLU A 316 -2.77 -130.56 36.01
N MET A 317 -3.84 -131.26 36.40
CA MET A 317 -5.15 -130.61 36.58
C MET A 317 -5.11 -129.62 37.77
N ILE A 318 -4.34 -129.94 38.81
CA ILE A 318 -4.11 -129.07 39.98
C ILE A 318 -3.17 -127.91 39.65
N LEU A 319 -2.09 -128.16 38.89
CA LEU A 319 -1.06 -127.14 38.58
C LEU A 319 -1.49 -126.14 37.49
N SER A 320 -2.29 -126.58 36.51
CA SER A 320 -2.80 -125.72 35.43
C SER A 320 -3.84 -124.72 35.95
N ALA A 321 -4.79 -125.18 36.78
CA ALA A 321 -5.82 -124.33 37.37
C ALA A 321 -5.24 -123.21 38.26
N LYS A 322 -4.07 -123.42 38.87
CA LYS A 322 -3.37 -122.39 39.67
C LYS A 322 -2.67 -121.32 38.80
N LYS A 323 -2.05 -121.71 37.68
CA LYS A 323 -1.29 -120.78 36.79
C LYS A 323 -2.17 -119.79 36.04
N ASP A 324 -3.37 -120.20 35.63
CA ASP A 324 -4.28 -119.34 34.88
C ASP A 324 -4.85 -118.21 35.75
N TYR A 325 -5.05 -118.45 37.05
CA TYR A 325 -5.50 -117.44 38.02
C TYR A 325 -4.46 -116.33 38.26
N GLU A 326 -3.16 -116.66 38.36
CA GLU A 326 -2.12 -115.67 38.62
C GLU A 326 -1.84 -114.74 37.42
N ARG A 327 -1.97 -115.24 36.17
CA ARG A 327 -1.74 -114.42 34.96
C ARG A 327 -2.76 -113.29 34.83
N ALA A 328 -4.05 -113.61 34.98
CA ALA A 328 -5.14 -112.64 34.86
C ALA A 328 -5.03 -111.50 35.90
N LYS A 329 -4.46 -111.77 37.07
CA LYS A 329 -4.23 -110.77 38.12
C LYS A 329 -3.18 -109.71 37.73
N LYS A 330 -2.14 -110.07 36.98
CA LYS A 330 -1.04 -109.16 36.61
C LYS A 330 -1.47 -108.15 35.53
N GLU A 331 -2.12 -108.62 34.48
CA GLU A 331 -2.59 -107.80 33.35
C GLU A 331 -3.59 -106.73 33.79
N HIS A 332 -4.41 -107.01 34.81
CA HIS A 332 -5.33 -106.04 35.40
C HIS A 332 -4.61 -104.85 36.07
N SER A 333 -3.48 -105.08 36.75
CA SER A 333 -2.75 -104.01 37.45
C SER A 333 -2.07 -103.01 36.51
N GLU A 334 -1.50 -103.48 35.39
CA GLU A 334 -0.80 -102.64 34.40
C GLU A 334 -1.78 -101.76 33.58
N TRP A 335 -3.05 -102.16 33.51
CA TRP A 335 -4.12 -101.35 32.91
C TRP A 335 -4.53 -100.19 33.83
N GLU A 336 -4.63 -100.40 35.14
CA GLU A 336 -4.99 -99.34 36.10
C GLU A 336 -3.98 -98.19 36.15
N GLU A 337 -2.67 -98.48 36.10
CA GLU A 337 -1.63 -97.44 36.11
C GLU A 337 -1.71 -96.50 34.90
N ARG A 338 -1.92 -97.05 33.69
CA ARG A 338 -2.05 -96.28 32.44
C ARG A 338 -3.27 -95.35 32.46
N LEU A 339 -4.38 -95.82 33.00
CA LEU A 339 -5.61 -95.04 33.12
C LEU A 339 -5.44 -93.85 34.09
N ASN A 340 -4.76 -94.05 35.22
CA ASN A 340 -4.54 -93.00 36.22
C ASN A 340 -3.63 -91.87 35.70
N ALA A 341 -2.57 -92.19 34.95
CA ALA A 341 -1.70 -91.17 34.35
C ALA A 341 -2.41 -90.30 33.30
N ALA A 342 -3.29 -90.90 32.48
CA ALA A 342 -4.06 -90.14 31.50
C ALA A 342 -5.11 -89.21 32.15
N ARG A 343 -5.75 -89.67 33.24
CA ARG A 343 -6.75 -88.89 34.00
C ARG A 343 -6.14 -87.68 34.72
N THR A 344 -4.94 -87.81 35.29
CA THR A 344 -4.27 -86.69 35.98
C THR A 344 -3.93 -85.53 35.04
N GLU A 345 -3.45 -85.79 33.82
CA GLU A 345 -3.22 -84.73 32.81
C GLU A 345 -4.51 -84.07 32.34
N HIS A 346 -5.60 -84.84 32.16
CA HIS A 346 -6.91 -84.30 31.78
C HIS A 346 -7.42 -83.32 32.85
N ASN A 347 -7.40 -83.74 34.12
CA ASN A 347 -7.90 -82.95 35.24
C ASN A 347 -7.13 -81.62 35.39
N LEU A 348 -5.81 -81.62 35.20
CA LEU A 348 -5.00 -80.39 35.28
C LEU A 348 -5.38 -79.36 34.20
N LEU A 349 -5.71 -79.81 32.99
CA LEU A 349 -6.16 -78.93 31.91
C LEU A 349 -7.61 -78.46 32.12
N GLU A 350 -8.45 -79.30 32.72
CA GLU A 350 -9.81 -78.95 33.10
C GLU A 350 -9.84 -77.83 34.15
N GLU A 351 -8.97 -77.90 35.17
CA GLU A 351 -8.78 -76.82 36.15
C GLU A 351 -8.31 -75.50 35.50
N LYS A 352 -7.36 -75.57 34.57
CA LYS A 352 -6.89 -74.38 33.83
C LYS A 352 -7.98 -73.76 32.95
N LEU A 353 -8.81 -74.59 32.32
CA LEU A 353 -9.93 -74.11 31.51
C LEU A 353 -11.00 -73.47 32.40
N ALA A 354 -11.33 -74.06 33.55
CA ALA A 354 -12.27 -73.50 34.51
C ALA A 354 -11.82 -72.10 35.02
N ALA A 355 -10.54 -71.94 35.34
CA ALA A 355 -9.98 -70.64 35.71
C ALA A 355 -10.07 -69.61 34.57
N ALA A 356 -9.77 -70.01 33.33
CA ALA A 356 -9.86 -69.14 32.16
C ALA A 356 -11.31 -68.79 31.79
N ASP A 357 -12.26 -69.72 31.96
CA ASP A 357 -13.70 -69.50 31.72
C ASP A 357 -14.25 -68.51 32.75
N GLN A 358 -13.89 -68.63 34.03
CA GLN A 358 -14.31 -67.69 35.07
C GLN A 358 -13.81 -66.26 34.80
N GLU A 359 -12.54 -66.11 34.38
CA GLU A 359 -11.96 -64.82 34.01
C GLU A 359 -12.60 -64.25 32.72
N PHE A 360 -12.88 -65.10 31.74
CA PHE A 360 -13.53 -64.73 30.48
C PHE A 360 -14.97 -64.25 30.70
N THR A 361 -15.78 -64.95 31.51
CA THR A 361 -17.17 -64.54 31.81
C THR A 361 -17.23 -63.17 32.49
N SER A 362 -16.29 -62.87 33.39
CA SER A 362 -16.18 -61.53 34.01
C SER A 362 -15.91 -60.46 32.95
N MET A 363 -14.93 -60.68 32.08
CA MET A 363 -14.58 -59.70 31.04
C MET A 363 -15.60 -59.61 29.90
N GLU A 364 -16.41 -60.62 29.64
CA GLU A 364 -17.46 -60.59 28.61
C GLU A 364 -18.60 -59.63 29.00
N ASN A 365 -18.97 -59.64 30.27
CA ASN A 365 -19.92 -58.67 30.83
C ASN A 365 -19.36 -57.24 30.77
N GLU A 366 -18.08 -57.06 31.11
CA GLU A 366 -17.39 -55.76 30.99
C GLU A 366 -17.30 -55.30 29.53
N ASN A 367 -16.94 -56.18 28.60
CA ASN A 367 -16.84 -55.85 27.18
C ASN A 367 -18.21 -55.47 26.58
N SER A 368 -19.29 -56.10 27.05
CA SER A 368 -20.65 -55.73 26.68
C SER A 368 -21.06 -54.35 27.21
N ALA A 369 -20.55 -53.94 28.38
CA ALA A 369 -20.70 -52.58 28.89
C ALA A 369 -19.84 -51.58 28.09
N VAL A 370 -18.59 -51.92 27.78
CA VAL A 370 -17.68 -51.07 26.97
C VAL A 370 -18.21 -50.84 25.56
N LYS A 371 -18.82 -51.85 24.91
CA LYS A 371 -19.47 -51.69 23.60
C LYS A 371 -20.66 -50.72 23.66
N ARG A 372 -21.46 -50.76 24.74
CA ARG A 372 -22.54 -49.80 24.96
C ARG A 372 -21.99 -48.38 25.18
N GLU A 373 -20.95 -48.25 25.99
CA GLU A 373 -20.24 -46.98 26.21
C GLU A 373 -19.69 -46.40 24.89
N TYR A 374 -19.09 -47.24 24.03
CA TYR A 374 -18.59 -46.82 22.72
C TYR A 374 -19.71 -46.35 21.78
N LEU A 375 -20.86 -47.03 21.78
CA LEU A 375 -22.05 -46.59 21.04
C LEU A 375 -22.61 -45.26 21.56
N GLU A 376 -22.58 -45.03 22.87
CA GLU A 376 -22.95 -43.74 23.47
C GLU A 376 -22.00 -42.62 23.03
N TRP A 377 -20.69 -42.88 22.95
CA TRP A 377 -19.73 -41.91 22.41
C TRP A 377 -19.97 -41.59 20.94
N ASN A 378 -20.31 -42.58 20.10
CA ASN A 378 -20.67 -42.34 18.70
C ASN A 378 -21.94 -41.47 18.58
N ARG A 379 -22.96 -41.70 19.42
CA ARG A 379 -24.17 -40.85 19.46
C ARG A 379 -23.85 -39.41 19.84
N LYS A 380 -22.94 -39.21 20.80
CA LYS A 380 -22.47 -37.87 21.18
C LYS A 380 -21.71 -37.17 20.05
N GLU A 381 -20.92 -37.90 19.28
CA GLU A 381 -20.20 -37.38 18.10
C GLU A 381 -21.18 -36.92 17.01
N GLU A 382 -22.18 -37.75 16.68
CA GLU A 382 -23.23 -37.38 15.72
C GLU A 382 -24.01 -36.12 16.14
N GLU A 383 -24.34 -36.00 17.42
CA GLU A 383 -25.03 -34.82 17.96
C GLU A 383 -24.14 -33.56 17.92
N LEU A 384 -22.85 -33.71 18.22
CA LEU A 384 -21.88 -32.62 18.13
C LEU A 384 -21.70 -32.14 16.68
N ASP A 385 -21.70 -33.04 15.70
CA ASP A 385 -21.59 -32.70 14.28
C ASP A 385 -22.85 -31.94 13.79
N ARG A 386 -24.05 -32.28 14.30
CA ARG A 386 -25.25 -31.46 14.06
C ARG A 386 -25.10 -30.06 14.65
N GLN A 387 -24.61 -29.95 15.89
CA GLN A 387 -24.38 -28.65 16.54
C GLN A 387 -23.35 -27.80 15.79
N LYS A 388 -22.25 -28.40 15.30
CA LYS A 388 -21.25 -27.73 14.45
C LYS A 388 -21.86 -27.17 13.17
N SER A 389 -22.69 -27.96 12.49
CA SER A 389 -23.34 -27.54 11.24
C SER A 389 -24.24 -26.32 11.47
N VAL A 390 -25.07 -26.36 12.52
CA VAL A 390 -25.94 -25.23 12.90
C VAL A 390 -25.12 -23.99 13.27
N LEU A 391 -24.04 -24.17 14.04
CA LEU A 391 -23.17 -23.06 14.46
C LEU A 391 -22.46 -22.40 13.27
N ASN A 392 -21.90 -23.19 12.35
CA ASN A 392 -21.20 -22.69 11.17
C ASN A 392 -22.15 -21.88 10.24
N ASN A 393 -23.41 -22.32 10.09
CA ASN A 393 -24.40 -21.58 9.32
C ASN A 393 -24.71 -20.22 9.97
N LYS A 394 -24.87 -20.18 11.30
CA LYS A 394 -25.07 -18.91 12.04
C LYS A 394 -23.89 -17.95 11.91
N ILE A 395 -22.66 -18.46 11.97
CA ILE A 395 -21.44 -17.64 11.78
C ILE A 395 -21.45 -17.01 10.38
N ALA A 396 -21.76 -17.79 9.34
CA ALA A 396 -21.81 -17.28 7.97
C ALA A 396 -22.89 -16.20 7.76
N GLU A 397 -24.06 -16.35 8.40
CA GLU A 397 -25.14 -15.34 8.37
C GLU A 397 -24.73 -14.03 9.06
N ILE A 398 -24.06 -14.11 10.21
CA ILE A 398 -23.55 -12.94 10.94
C ILE A 398 -22.48 -12.21 10.12
N ASP A 399 -21.51 -12.94 9.54
CA ASP A 399 -20.44 -12.37 8.71
C ASP A 399 -20.98 -11.68 7.44
N SER A 400 -22.02 -12.24 6.83
CA SER A 400 -22.72 -11.62 5.69
C SER A 400 -23.41 -10.32 6.10
N SER A 401 -24.12 -10.34 7.24
CA SER A 401 -24.80 -9.18 7.80
C SER A 401 -23.83 -8.06 8.18
N MET A 402 -22.69 -8.40 8.79
CA MET A 402 -21.63 -7.44 9.13
C MET A 402 -21.04 -6.76 7.89
N ARG A 403 -20.81 -7.51 6.81
CA ARG A 403 -20.33 -6.95 5.53
C ARG A 403 -21.33 -5.96 4.94
N ALA A 404 -22.61 -6.33 4.86
CA ALA A 404 -23.67 -5.45 4.33
C ALA A 404 -23.83 -4.14 5.14
N VAL A 405 -23.75 -4.22 6.48
CA VAL A 405 -23.80 -3.04 7.34
C VAL A 405 -22.55 -2.17 7.16
N THR A 406 -21.37 -2.77 7.05
CA THR A 406 -20.10 -2.04 6.84
C THR A 406 -20.10 -1.28 5.52
N GLU A 407 -20.53 -1.91 4.42
CA GLU A 407 -20.67 -1.25 3.11
C GLU A 407 -21.67 -0.09 3.15
N SER A 408 -22.78 -0.26 3.89
CA SER A 408 -23.78 0.80 4.09
C SER A 408 -23.22 1.98 4.87
N ILE A 409 -22.37 1.74 5.88
CA ILE A 409 -21.66 2.80 6.62
C ILE A 409 -20.71 3.55 5.69
N ASP A 410 -19.88 2.84 4.91
CA ASP A 410 -18.90 3.45 4.00
C ASP A 410 -19.59 4.29 2.90
N ALA A 411 -20.71 3.81 2.36
CA ALA A 411 -21.53 4.54 1.40
C ALA A 411 -22.10 5.84 1.98
N LYS A 412 -22.51 5.85 3.26
CA LYS A 412 -22.96 7.07 3.94
C LYS A 412 -21.83 8.04 4.30
N GLN A 413 -20.61 7.56 4.51
CA GLN A 413 -19.45 8.40 4.83
C GLN A 413 -18.76 9.00 3.59
N GLN A 414 -18.96 8.42 2.40
CA GLN A 414 -18.36 8.87 1.14
C GLN A 414 -18.55 10.38 0.82
N PRO A 415 -19.77 10.96 0.90
CA PRO A 415 -19.98 12.39 0.62
C PRO A 415 -19.16 13.28 1.56
N PHE A 416 -19.10 12.93 2.84
CA PHE A 416 -18.29 13.65 3.82
C PHE A 416 -16.79 13.56 3.50
N ARG A 417 -16.27 12.37 3.16
CA ARG A 417 -14.86 12.19 2.77
C ARG A 417 -14.46 13.09 1.59
N LYS A 418 -15.32 13.20 0.55
CA LYS A 418 -15.06 14.10 -0.59
C LYS A 418 -14.99 15.57 -0.16
N LYS A 419 -15.94 16.03 0.67
CA LYS A 419 -15.94 17.40 1.22
C LYS A 419 -14.70 17.66 2.10
N PHE A 420 -14.29 16.66 2.89
CA PHE A 420 -13.10 16.74 3.74
C PHE A 420 -11.79 16.85 2.94
N ILE A 421 -11.69 16.18 1.78
CA ILE A 421 -10.55 16.34 0.86
C ILE A 421 -10.47 17.78 0.34
N VAL A 422 -11.61 18.39 -0.03
CA VAL A 422 -11.63 19.80 -0.49
C VAL A 422 -11.25 20.75 0.64
N LEU A 423 -11.70 20.50 1.88
CA LEU A 423 -11.29 21.26 3.06
C LEU A 423 -9.76 21.18 3.26
N LYS A 424 -9.20 19.97 3.20
CA LYS A 424 -7.75 19.74 3.37
C LYS A 424 -6.91 20.46 2.31
N GLY A 425 -7.35 20.45 1.05
CA GLY A 425 -6.67 21.16 -0.03
C GLY A 425 -6.75 22.69 0.10
N ASN A 426 -7.91 23.23 0.48
CA ASN A 426 -8.15 24.67 0.48
C ASN A 426 -7.84 25.36 1.81
N GLY A 427 -7.81 24.62 2.93
CA GLY A 427 -7.53 25.09 4.28
C GLY A 427 -6.11 24.76 4.78
N ARG A 428 -5.19 24.33 3.90
CA ARG A 428 -3.84 23.87 4.26
C ARG A 428 -3.02 24.92 5.04
N GLU A 429 -3.09 26.19 4.64
CA GLU A 429 -2.36 27.28 5.31
C GLU A 429 -2.84 27.51 6.75
N MET A 430 -4.14 27.28 6.99
CA MET A 430 -4.78 27.46 8.29
C MET A 430 -4.81 26.15 9.10
N LYS A 431 -4.46 25.02 8.48
CA LYS A 431 -4.55 23.65 9.01
C LYS A 431 -5.96 23.29 9.49
N CYS A 432 -6.96 23.62 8.67
CA CYS A 432 -8.37 23.36 9.00
C CYS A 432 -8.69 21.86 9.16
N ASP A 433 -7.96 20.97 8.48
CA ASP A 433 -8.13 19.52 8.58
C ASP A 433 -7.66 18.99 9.95
N GLU A 434 -6.50 19.43 10.43
CA GLU A 434 -6.01 19.11 11.78
C GLU A 434 -6.99 19.63 12.86
N ALA A 435 -7.47 20.87 12.70
CA ALA A 435 -8.42 21.49 13.62
C ALA A 435 -9.77 20.74 13.67
N TRP A 436 -10.29 20.32 12.52
CA TRP A 436 -11.54 19.56 12.44
C TRP A 436 -11.41 18.17 13.08
N GLN A 437 -10.32 17.44 12.80
CA GLN A 437 -10.06 16.13 13.40
C GLN A 437 -9.94 16.22 14.92
N TRP A 438 -9.30 17.28 15.41
CA TRP A 438 -9.21 17.52 16.85
C TRP A 438 -10.58 17.79 17.48
N TYR A 439 -11.40 18.66 16.88
CA TYR A 439 -12.79 18.89 17.31
C TYR A 439 -13.56 17.56 17.37
N GLU A 440 -13.46 16.73 16.34
CA GLU A 440 -14.18 15.46 16.27
C GLU A 440 -13.75 14.51 17.39
N SER A 441 -12.45 14.46 17.70
CA SER A 441 -11.91 13.65 18.80
C SER A 441 -12.27 14.17 20.21
N GLN A 442 -12.63 15.44 20.33
CA GLN A 442 -12.91 16.12 21.60
C GLN A 442 -14.37 16.62 21.68
N LYS A 443 -15.27 16.08 20.85
CA LYS A 443 -16.62 16.59 20.65
C LYS A 443 -17.42 16.71 21.94
N GLU A 444 -17.17 15.84 22.91
CA GLU A 444 -17.82 15.85 24.23
C GLU A 444 -17.44 17.04 25.12
N LYS A 445 -16.31 17.71 24.84
CA LYS A 445 -15.89 18.94 25.56
C LYS A 445 -16.65 20.19 25.09
N PHE A 446 -17.33 20.12 23.96
CA PHE A 446 -18.07 21.24 23.37
C PHE A 446 -19.50 21.23 23.85
N ARG A 447 -20.02 22.41 24.23
CA ARG A 447 -21.42 22.58 24.61
C ARG A 447 -22.34 22.51 23.40
N HIS A 448 -21.84 22.90 22.23
CA HIS A 448 -22.58 22.94 20.98
C HIS A 448 -21.78 22.36 19.81
N PRO A 449 -22.45 21.81 18.78
CA PRO A 449 -21.77 21.38 17.56
C PRO A 449 -21.11 22.56 16.84
N VAL A 450 -19.88 22.32 16.36
CA VAL A 450 -19.12 23.24 15.51
C VAL A 450 -19.41 22.92 14.05
N PHE A 451 -19.57 23.96 13.23
CA PHE A 451 -19.91 23.83 11.81
C PHE A 451 -18.85 24.46 10.92
N VAL A 452 -18.64 23.89 9.73
CA VAL A 452 -17.83 24.49 8.66
C VAL A 452 -18.66 24.48 7.39
N PRO A 453 -18.93 25.64 6.74
CA PRO A 453 -19.80 25.68 5.57
C PRO A 453 -19.38 24.69 4.48
N LEU A 454 -18.07 24.57 4.20
CA LEU A 454 -17.56 23.62 3.22
C LEU A 454 -17.84 22.14 3.54
N LEU A 455 -18.08 21.78 4.81
CA LEU A 455 -18.45 20.40 5.19
C LEU A 455 -19.97 20.21 5.28
N CYS A 456 -20.69 21.27 5.65
CA CYS A 456 -22.11 21.22 6.02
C CYS A 456 -23.07 21.63 4.90
N MET A 457 -22.60 22.24 3.81
CA MET A 457 -23.43 22.62 2.66
C MET A 457 -23.69 21.42 1.73
N SER A 458 -24.88 21.35 1.16
CA SER A 458 -25.26 20.47 0.05
C SER A 458 -25.99 21.29 -1.02
N LEU A 459 -25.59 21.16 -2.28
CA LEU A 459 -26.11 21.93 -3.40
C LEU A 459 -27.28 21.23 -4.08
N VAL A 460 -28.19 22.03 -4.66
CA VAL A 460 -29.33 21.54 -5.44
C VAL A 460 -28.92 21.06 -6.84
N SER A 461 -27.93 21.69 -7.46
CA SER A 461 -27.42 21.33 -8.80
C SER A 461 -25.95 21.74 -8.99
N ASP A 462 -25.29 21.25 -10.03
CA ASP A 462 -23.90 21.65 -10.33
C ASP A 462 -23.82 23.14 -10.71
N ASP A 463 -24.84 23.68 -11.39
CA ASP A 463 -24.94 25.11 -11.73
C ASP A 463 -25.02 26.00 -10.47
N ALA A 464 -25.63 25.49 -9.40
CA ALA A 464 -25.69 26.18 -8.11
C ALA A 464 -24.29 26.49 -7.56
N ALA A 465 -23.29 25.63 -7.84
CA ALA A 465 -21.90 25.87 -7.45
C ALA A 465 -21.36 27.16 -8.07
N VAL A 466 -21.61 27.37 -9.37
CA VAL A 466 -21.12 28.55 -10.11
C VAL A 466 -21.67 29.84 -9.50
N TYR A 467 -22.98 29.88 -9.23
CA TYR A 467 -23.60 31.07 -8.64
C TYR A 467 -23.07 31.35 -7.22
N LEU A 468 -23.01 30.33 -6.36
CA LEU A 468 -22.59 30.50 -4.98
C LEU A 468 -21.11 30.88 -4.85
N GLU A 469 -20.23 30.37 -5.72
CA GLU A 469 -18.81 30.74 -5.72
C GLU A 469 -18.54 32.15 -6.23
N ASN A 470 -19.43 32.71 -7.06
CA ASN A 470 -19.37 34.12 -7.48
C ASN A 470 -19.93 35.09 -6.41
N ILE A 471 -20.57 34.56 -5.37
CA ILE A 471 -21.18 35.35 -4.29
C ILE A 471 -20.39 35.20 -2.98
N ILE A 472 -20.13 33.98 -2.53
CA ILE A 472 -19.50 33.65 -1.24
C ILE A 472 -17.98 33.70 -1.39
N ALA A 473 -17.32 34.49 -0.54
CA ALA A 473 -15.86 34.54 -0.56
C ALA A 473 -15.26 33.24 0.01
N ARG A 474 -14.12 32.80 -0.55
CA ARG A 474 -13.42 31.57 -0.11
C ARG A 474 -13.14 31.51 1.40
N ARG A 475 -12.83 32.66 2.02
CA ARG A 475 -12.59 32.76 3.47
C ARG A 475 -13.81 32.38 4.31
N ASP A 476 -15.01 32.63 3.80
CA ASP A 476 -16.27 32.40 4.50
C ASP A 476 -16.69 30.94 4.39
N LEU A 477 -16.28 30.23 3.33
CA LEU A 477 -16.48 28.79 3.20
C LEU A 477 -15.62 27.98 4.18
N LEU A 478 -14.46 28.51 4.58
CA LEU A 478 -13.51 27.90 5.52
C LEU A 478 -13.74 28.33 6.99
N MET A 479 -14.82 29.07 7.27
CA MET A 479 -15.11 29.58 8.61
C MET A 479 -15.55 28.46 9.56
N PHE A 480 -15.00 28.43 10.77
CA PHE A 480 -15.50 27.60 11.86
C PHE A 480 -16.57 28.36 12.66
N ILE A 481 -17.80 27.85 12.65
CA ILE A 481 -18.97 28.49 13.23
C ILE A 481 -19.28 27.81 14.57
N PHE A 482 -19.24 28.60 15.64
CA PHE A 482 -19.51 28.21 17.02
C PHE A 482 -20.84 28.81 17.49
N ARG A 483 -21.40 28.29 18.60
CA ARG A 483 -22.61 28.85 19.23
C ARG A 483 -22.35 29.60 20.53
N CYS A 484 -21.17 29.43 21.14
CA CYS A 484 -20.77 30.18 22.32
C CYS A 484 -19.26 30.45 22.33
N LYS A 485 -18.82 31.37 23.19
CA LYS A 485 -17.42 31.83 23.24
C LYS A 485 -16.49 30.80 23.85
N GLU A 486 -16.99 30.00 24.79
CA GLU A 486 -16.23 28.95 25.47
C GLU A 486 -15.79 27.86 24.48
N ASP A 487 -16.71 27.43 23.61
CA ASP A 487 -16.43 26.44 22.56
C ASP A 487 -15.42 26.98 21.54
N GLU A 488 -15.52 28.26 21.15
CA GLU A 488 -14.57 28.90 20.22
C GLU A 488 -13.14 28.91 20.80
N LEU A 489 -12.99 29.23 22.08
CA LEU A 489 -11.68 29.30 22.75
C LEU A 489 -10.98 27.94 22.80
N LEU A 490 -11.73 26.82 22.85
CA LEU A 490 -11.15 25.48 22.82
C LEU A 490 -10.42 25.19 21.51
N LEU A 491 -10.94 25.63 20.35
CA LEU A 491 -10.28 25.41 19.06
C LEU A 491 -9.29 26.52 18.66
N THR A 492 -9.42 27.72 19.25
CA THR A 492 -8.62 28.90 18.89
C THR A 492 -7.50 29.20 19.87
N ASP A 493 -7.27 28.34 20.86
CA ASP A 493 -6.14 28.45 21.79
C ASP A 493 -4.80 28.52 21.03
N LYS A 494 -3.95 29.48 21.41
CA LYS A 494 -2.61 29.71 20.83
C LYS A 494 -1.67 28.50 20.96
N ARG A 495 -2.00 27.53 21.82
CA ARG A 495 -1.24 26.27 21.98
C ARG A 495 -1.44 25.31 20.81
N HIS A 496 -2.51 25.47 20.03
CA HIS A 496 -2.75 24.64 18.86
C HIS A 496 -1.86 25.05 17.67
N PRO A 497 -1.46 24.11 16.81
CA PRO A 497 -0.59 24.38 15.66
C PRO A 497 -1.33 25.04 14.47
N TRP A 498 -2.66 25.17 14.52
CA TRP A 498 -3.50 25.75 13.48
C TRP A 498 -3.89 27.20 13.79
N LYS A 499 -4.27 27.94 12.74
CA LYS A 499 -4.78 29.32 12.83
C LYS A 499 -6.04 29.44 11.98
N ILE A 500 -7.15 28.97 12.52
CA ILE A 500 -8.46 28.98 11.84
C ILE A 500 -9.17 30.32 12.00
N ASN A 501 -10.05 30.64 11.05
CA ASN A 501 -11.02 31.72 11.22
C ASN A 501 -12.25 31.17 11.94
N SER A 502 -12.76 31.92 12.90
CA SER A 502 -13.92 31.54 13.70
C SER A 502 -14.98 32.65 13.75
N CYS A 503 -16.24 32.25 13.93
CA CYS A 503 -17.32 33.16 14.28
C CYS A 503 -18.26 32.49 15.30
N ILE A 504 -19.05 33.31 16.01
CA ILE A 504 -20.11 32.84 16.90
C ILE A 504 -21.45 33.27 16.32
N MET A 505 -22.41 32.34 16.26
CA MET A 505 -23.79 32.60 15.85
C MET A 505 -24.74 32.40 17.03
N SER A 506 -25.37 33.49 17.46
CA SER A 506 -26.36 33.48 18.55
C SER A 506 -27.72 32.95 18.08
N ASN A 507 -28.56 32.50 19.02
CA ASN A 507 -29.93 32.06 18.72
C ASN A 507 -30.77 33.16 18.06
N ASP A 508 -30.59 34.40 18.50
CA ASP A 508 -31.30 35.56 17.95
C ASP A 508 -30.93 35.79 16.47
N GLU A 509 -29.65 35.64 16.12
CA GLU A 509 -29.20 35.75 14.73
C GLU A 509 -29.75 34.62 13.86
N ILE A 510 -29.77 33.39 14.38
CA ILE A 510 -30.32 32.24 13.67
C ILE A 510 -31.82 32.44 13.39
N ALA A 511 -32.58 32.85 14.41
CA ALA A 511 -34.03 33.10 14.30
C ALA A 511 -34.36 34.22 13.29
N ARG A 512 -33.50 35.25 13.16
CA ARG A 512 -33.67 36.33 12.18
C ARG A 512 -33.63 35.83 10.73
N PHE A 513 -32.86 34.80 10.42
CA PHE A 513 -32.66 34.32 9.05
C PHE A 513 -33.50 33.09 8.67
N GLN A 514 -34.16 32.41 9.61
CA GLN A 514 -35.06 31.28 9.33
C GLN A 514 -36.35 31.67 8.60
N LYS A 515 -36.81 32.93 8.71
CA LYS A 515 -38.02 33.42 8.03
C LYS A 515 -37.75 33.79 6.56
N GLN A 516 -37.50 32.81 5.71
CA GLN A 516 -37.39 33.05 4.26
C GLN A 516 -38.75 32.89 3.58
N LYS A 517 -39.17 33.94 2.86
CA LYS A 517 -40.35 33.96 2.01
C LYS A 517 -39.99 33.45 0.61
N ALA A 518 -40.93 32.76 -0.03
CA ALA A 518 -40.87 32.42 -1.45
C ALA A 518 -40.57 33.65 -2.31
N ILE A 519 -39.97 33.45 -3.49
CA ILE A 519 -39.60 34.53 -4.39
C ILE A 519 -40.83 35.42 -4.68
N PRO A 520 -40.77 36.74 -4.47
CA PRO A 520 -41.87 37.64 -4.76
C PRO A 520 -42.32 37.53 -6.23
N ALA A 521 -43.63 37.48 -6.50
CA ALA A 521 -44.18 37.29 -7.84
C ALA A 521 -43.68 38.31 -8.90
N HIS A 522 -43.34 39.53 -8.48
CA HIS A 522 -42.78 40.56 -9.36
C HIS A 522 -41.36 40.25 -9.86
N LEU A 523 -40.59 39.42 -9.16
CA LEU A 523 -39.27 38.97 -9.61
C LEU A 523 -39.42 37.86 -10.66
N SER A 524 -40.39 36.96 -10.47
CA SER A 524 -40.66 35.89 -11.44
C SER A 524 -41.05 36.43 -12.81
N SER A 525 -41.82 37.52 -12.88
CA SER A 525 -42.16 38.18 -14.15
C SER A 525 -40.97 38.85 -14.86
N LEU A 526 -39.87 39.08 -14.14
CA LEU A 526 -38.60 39.61 -14.67
C LEU A 526 -37.60 38.49 -15.03
N GLY A 527 -38.03 37.22 -14.96
CA GLY A 527 -37.20 36.06 -15.32
C GLY A 527 -36.33 35.51 -14.20
N PHE A 528 -36.52 35.95 -12.95
CA PHE A 528 -35.86 35.36 -11.77
C PHE A 528 -36.55 34.07 -11.33
N THR A 529 -35.77 33.03 -11.04
CA THR A 529 -36.26 31.69 -10.73
C THR A 529 -36.26 31.38 -9.24
N CYS A 530 -35.22 31.80 -8.54
CA CYS A 530 -35.03 31.55 -7.11
C CYS A 530 -34.13 32.62 -6.47
N MET A 531 -34.02 32.58 -5.14
CA MET A 531 -33.01 33.34 -4.42
C MET A 531 -31.73 32.51 -4.26
N ALA A 532 -30.57 33.15 -4.12
CA ALA A 532 -29.31 32.44 -3.91
C ALA A 532 -29.31 31.58 -2.63
N SER A 533 -30.18 31.88 -1.66
CA SER A 533 -30.41 31.02 -0.49
C SER A 533 -31.06 29.67 -0.78
N ASP A 534 -31.74 29.55 -1.92
CA ASP A 534 -32.49 28.34 -2.31
C ASP A 534 -31.59 27.34 -3.08
N LEU A 535 -30.38 27.77 -3.44
CA LEU A 535 -29.40 26.98 -4.19
C LEU A 535 -28.66 25.91 -3.35
N TYR A 536 -28.82 25.93 -2.02
CA TYR A 536 -28.16 25.00 -1.12
C TYR A 536 -28.98 24.71 0.14
N THR A 537 -28.69 23.57 0.76
CA THR A 537 -29.16 23.18 2.10
C THR A 537 -27.97 23.11 3.06
N ALA A 538 -28.19 23.50 4.31
CA ALA A 538 -27.20 23.45 5.39
C ALA A 538 -27.91 23.61 6.75
N PRO A 539 -27.27 23.24 7.88
CA PRO A 539 -27.76 23.53 9.22
C PRO A 539 -28.02 25.03 9.45
N ASP A 540 -28.97 25.35 10.32
CA ASP A 540 -29.39 26.74 10.55
C ASP A 540 -28.27 27.72 10.94
N PRO A 541 -27.28 27.36 11.79
CA PRO A 541 -26.14 28.24 12.07
C PRO A 541 -25.33 28.59 10.82
N VAL A 542 -25.18 27.63 9.90
CA VAL A 542 -24.46 27.82 8.62
C VAL A 542 -25.28 28.71 7.69
N LYS A 543 -26.59 28.47 7.56
CA LYS A 543 -27.49 29.33 6.76
C LYS A 543 -27.51 30.76 7.28
N ALA A 544 -27.59 30.93 8.60
CA ALA A 544 -27.61 32.22 9.25
C ALA A 544 -26.29 32.98 9.03
N TYR A 545 -25.15 32.29 9.19
CA TYR A 545 -23.83 32.87 8.91
C TYR A 545 -23.71 33.33 7.45
N LEU A 546 -23.99 32.45 6.48
CA LEU A 546 -23.89 32.76 5.05
C LEU A 546 -24.85 33.88 4.63
N ASN A 547 -26.05 33.92 5.20
CA ASN A 547 -26.99 35.02 5.00
C ASN A 547 -26.52 36.34 5.63
N SER A 548 -25.75 36.31 6.72
CA SER A 548 -25.20 37.52 7.34
C SER A 548 -24.05 38.10 6.51
N VAL A 549 -23.09 37.26 6.09
CA VAL A 549 -21.88 37.72 5.38
C VAL A 549 -22.12 37.98 3.90
N ALA A 550 -22.96 37.17 3.24
CA ALA A 550 -23.16 37.23 1.79
C ALA A 550 -24.58 37.67 1.38
N SER A 551 -25.51 37.86 2.32
CA SER A 551 -26.90 38.28 2.02
C SER A 551 -27.59 37.41 0.95
N LEU A 552 -27.36 36.09 0.96
CA LEU A 552 -27.86 35.16 -0.07
C LEU A 552 -29.38 35.24 -0.26
N HIS A 553 -30.13 35.40 0.83
CA HIS A 553 -31.58 35.64 0.85
C HIS A 553 -32.05 36.95 0.19
N LYS A 554 -31.14 37.81 -0.27
CA LYS A 554 -31.43 39.07 -0.98
C LYS A 554 -30.80 39.10 -2.38
N ILE A 555 -30.35 37.97 -2.91
CA ILE A 555 -29.72 37.91 -4.23
C ILE A 555 -30.57 37.02 -5.12
N PRO A 556 -31.38 37.58 -6.03
CA PRO A 556 -32.18 36.80 -6.96
C PRO A 556 -31.33 36.27 -8.12
N ILE A 557 -31.68 35.08 -8.59
CA ILE A 557 -31.01 34.34 -9.69
C ILE A 557 -31.89 34.37 -10.94
N GLY A 558 -31.40 35.07 -11.95
CA GLY A 558 -32.06 35.35 -13.21
C GLY A 558 -31.67 34.38 -14.31
N THR A 559 -32.47 34.37 -15.36
CA THR A 559 -32.25 33.57 -16.57
C THR A 559 -31.77 34.45 -17.72
N GLN A 560 -31.63 33.88 -18.92
CA GLN A 560 -31.37 34.64 -20.14
C GLN A 560 -32.43 35.74 -20.38
N THR A 561 -33.67 35.50 -19.98
CA THR A 561 -34.78 36.46 -20.09
C THR A 561 -34.53 37.73 -19.28
N THR A 562 -33.91 37.59 -18.10
CA THR A 562 -33.54 38.72 -17.23
C THR A 562 -32.43 39.55 -17.86
N GLU A 563 -31.47 38.89 -18.50
CA GLU A 563 -30.35 39.50 -19.21
C GLU A 563 -30.82 40.34 -20.42
N ASN A 564 -31.78 39.82 -21.18
CA ASN A 564 -32.35 40.51 -22.34
C ASN A 564 -33.15 41.77 -21.97
N CYS A 565 -33.56 41.90 -20.70
CA CYS A 565 -34.37 43.01 -20.19
C CYS A 565 -33.63 43.84 -19.13
N LEU A 566 -32.29 43.91 -19.18
CA LEU A 566 -31.45 44.41 -18.08
C LEU A 566 -31.82 45.81 -17.60
N ASP A 567 -32.11 46.75 -18.51
CA ASP A 567 -32.46 48.14 -18.15
C ASP A 567 -33.76 48.20 -17.35
N LYS A 568 -34.80 47.49 -17.82
CA LYS A 568 -36.09 47.39 -17.14
C LYS A 568 -35.93 46.72 -15.77
N VAL A 569 -35.12 45.67 -15.69
CA VAL A 569 -34.80 44.97 -14.44
C VAL A 569 -34.09 45.90 -13.45
N CYS A 570 -33.06 46.62 -13.89
CA CYS A 570 -32.29 47.52 -13.03
C CYS A 570 -33.13 48.69 -12.52
N GLU A 571 -33.98 49.26 -13.37
CA GLU A 571 -34.89 50.34 -12.99
C GLU A 571 -35.93 49.87 -11.95
N THR A 572 -36.43 48.64 -12.10
CA THR A 572 -37.39 48.04 -11.16
C THR A 572 -36.73 47.65 -9.83
N LEU A 573 -35.47 47.20 -9.87
CA LEU A 573 -34.74 46.71 -8.69
C LEU A 573 -33.96 47.80 -7.93
N LYS A 574 -33.87 49.03 -8.45
CA LYS A 574 -33.03 50.12 -7.89
C LYS A 574 -33.21 50.37 -6.39
N ASN A 575 -34.42 50.15 -5.88
CA ASN A 575 -34.78 50.37 -4.48
C ASN A 575 -34.89 49.08 -3.65
N SER A 576 -34.82 47.90 -4.27
CA SER A 576 -35.06 46.61 -3.60
C SER A 576 -33.80 45.74 -3.52
N HIS A 577 -33.11 45.51 -4.64
CA HIS A 577 -32.00 44.56 -4.73
C HIS A 577 -30.77 45.23 -5.34
N ARG A 578 -29.67 45.28 -4.57
CA ARG A 578 -28.40 45.88 -5.03
C ARG A 578 -27.52 44.93 -5.83
N LEU A 579 -27.79 43.63 -5.76
CA LEU A 579 -27.02 42.59 -6.42
C LEU A 579 -27.96 41.49 -6.89
N PHE A 580 -27.82 41.09 -8.15
CA PHE A 580 -28.47 39.91 -8.70
C PHE A 580 -27.51 39.22 -9.67
N LEU A 581 -27.74 37.93 -9.91
CA LEU A 581 -27.01 37.16 -10.92
C LEU A 581 -27.99 36.76 -12.03
N THR A 582 -27.48 36.58 -13.23
CA THR A 582 -28.18 35.98 -14.38
C THR A 582 -27.42 34.73 -14.82
N ASN A 583 -27.79 34.13 -15.94
CA ASN A 583 -27.10 32.97 -16.48
C ASN A 583 -25.60 33.23 -16.76
N SER A 584 -25.22 34.48 -17.11
CA SER A 584 -23.83 34.83 -17.44
C SER A 584 -23.26 36.05 -16.72
N LEU A 585 -24.09 36.88 -16.08
CA LEU A 585 -23.68 38.14 -15.47
C LEU A 585 -23.91 38.18 -13.96
N ARG A 586 -23.06 38.96 -13.30
CA ARG A 586 -23.22 39.47 -11.96
C ARG A 586 -23.47 40.97 -12.06
N VAL A 587 -24.63 41.42 -11.61
CA VAL A 587 -25.07 42.80 -11.79
C VAL A 587 -25.20 43.49 -10.44
N ARG A 588 -24.50 44.60 -10.28
CA ARG A 588 -24.55 45.43 -9.07
C ARG A 588 -25.19 46.78 -9.39
N ILE A 589 -26.23 47.11 -8.65
CA ILE A 589 -26.95 48.37 -8.74
C ILE A 589 -26.52 49.28 -7.58
N SER A 590 -26.19 50.52 -7.90
CA SER A 590 -25.85 51.57 -6.96
C SER A 590 -26.65 52.83 -7.29
N VAL A 591 -27.38 53.36 -6.32
CA VAL A 591 -28.08 54.65 -6.48
C VAL A 591 -27.28 55.71 -5.73
N SER A 592 -26.95 56.80 -6.42
CA SER A 592 -26.26 57.94 -5.83
C SER A 592 -27.09 58.53 -4.70
N ARG A 593 -26.50 58.64 -3.51
CA ARG A 593 -27.15 59.30 -2.36
C ARG A 593 -27.39 60.80 -2.61
N TYR A 594 -26.63 61.42 -3.51
CA TYR A 594 -26.66 62.86 -3.75
C TYR A 594 -27.56 63.24 -4.93
N SER A 595 -27.45 62.51 -6.03
CA SER A 595 -28.18 62.86 -7.28
C SER A 595 -29.38 61.97 -7.55
N GLY A 596 -29.56 60.86 -6.81
CA GLY A 596 -30.57 59.85 -7.13
C GLY A 596 -30.28 59.05 -8.41
N ASN A 597 -29.18 59.34 -9.11
CA ASN A 597 -28.85 58.66 -10.36
C ASN A 597 -28.53 57.19 -10.12
N LEU A 598 -29.09 56.36 -10.99
CA LEU A 598 -28.81 54.93 -11.07
C LEU A 598 -27.43 54.71 -11.72
N SER A 599 -26.62 53.88 -11.09
CA SER A 599 -25.36 53.36 -11.62
C SER A 599 -25.43 51.84 -11.58
N VAL A 600 -25.24 51.22 -12.74
CA VAL A 600 -25.24 49.76 -12.90
C VAL A 600 -23.82 49.33 -13.27
N ARG A 601 -23.30 48.33 -12.57
CA ARG A 601 -22.05 47.63 -12.92
C ARG A 601 -22.35 46.18 -13.25
N THR A 602 -21.81 45.69 -14.35
CA THR A 602 -21.95 44.30 -14.80
C THR A 602 -20.57 43.64 -14.84
N GLU A 603 -20.49 42.41 -14.37
CA GLU A 603 -19.31 41.54 -14.42
C GLU A 603 -19.72 40.20 -15.01
N ALA A 604 -18.89 39.55 -15.84
CA ALA A 604 -19.14 38.17 -16.26
C ALA A 604 -18.93 37.19 -15.09
N LEU A 605 -19.74 36.14 -15.02
CA LEU A 605 -19.59 35.07 -14.01
C LEU A 605 -18.31 34.27 -14.24
N ARG A 606 -17.62 33.94 -13.15
CA ARG A 606 -16.43 33.08 -13.18
C ARG A 606 -16.86 31.62 -13.11
N THR A 607 -16.71 30.90 -14.21
CA THR A 607 -17.06 29.46 -14.33
C THR A 607 -15.89 28.52 -14.05
N SER A 608 -14.67 29.05 -13.90
CA SER A 608 -13.46 28.27 -13.62
C SER A 608 -13.30 27.86 -12.15
N LEU A 609 -14.14 28.41 -11.27
CA LEU A 609 -14.18 28.01 -9.87
C LEU A 609 -15.05 26.74 -9.80
N ARG A 610 -14.52 25.66 -9.23
CA ARG A 610 -15.19 24.35 -9.09
C ARG A 610 -14.94 23.75 -7.70
N LEU A 611 -15.01 24.59 -6.67
CA LEU A 611 -14.76 24.22 -5.29
C LEU A 611 -15.91 23.42 -4.67
N LEU A 612 -17.14 23.78 -5.03
CA LEU A 612 -18.39 23.28 -4.46
C LEU A 612 -19.04 22.18 -5.31
N VAL A 613 -18.48 21.83 -6.47
CA VAL A 613 -19.05 20.79 -7.36
C VAL A 613 -19.19 19.43 -6.67
N VAL A 614 -18.34 19.11 -5.67
CA VAL A 614 -18.47 17.85 -4.90
C VAL A 614 -19.61 17.86 -3.87
N HIS A 615 -20.32 18.98 -3.75
CA HIS A 615 -21.38 19.20 -2.76
C HIS A 615 -22.77 18.98 -3.33
N THR A 616 -22.92 18.65 -4.62
CA THR A 616 -24.21 18.24 -5.17
C THR A 616 -24.71 16.97 -4.51
N ALA A 617 -25.93 17.05 -3.96
CA ALA A 617 -26.54 15.94 -3.27
C ALA A 617 -26.94 14.85 -4.28
N LEU A 618 -26.42 13.64 -4.14
CA LEU A 618 -27.07 12.45 -4.71
C LEU A 618 -28.41 12.24 -3.99
N PRO A 619 -29.46 11.76 -4.68
CA PRO A 619 -30.78 11.61 -4.06
C PRO A 619 -30.70 10.68 -2.84
N GLU A 620 -31.12 11.17 -1.68
CA GLU A 620 -31.25 10.35 -0.47
C GLU A 620 -32.43 9.38 -0.66
N SER A 621 -32.15 8.16 -1.14
CA SER A 621 -33.08 7.05 -0.96
C SER A 621 -33.08 6.65 0.52
N ASN A 622 -34.27 6.44 1.09
CA ASN A 622 -34.53 5.98 2.47
C ASN A 622 -33.51 4.94 2.97
N VAL A 623 -32.53 5.34 3.79
CA VAL A 623 -31.57 4.40 4.41
C VAL A 623 -31.35 4.78 5.86
N GLN A 624 -31.37 3.77 6.74
CA GLN A 624 -31.15 3.79 8.19
C GLN A 624 -30.10 4.80 8.64
N SER A 625 -30.33 5.48 9.76
CA SER A 625 -29.39 6.48 10.30
C SER A 625 -28.01 5.87 10.55
N LEU A 626 -26.95 6.67 10.42
CA LEU A 626 -25.58 6.17 10.57
C LEU A 626 -25.35 5.59 11.98
N SER A 627 -25.98 6.19 13.00
CA SER A 627 -25.97 5.68 14.37
C SER A 627 -26.71 4.34 14.52
N GLU A 628 -27.81 4.13 13.80
CA GLU A 628 -28.49 2.81 13.80
C GLU A 628 -27.62 1.75 13.13
N LEU A 629 -26.93 2.08 12.04
CA LEU A 629 -25.99 1.17 11.39
C LEU A 629 -24.81 0.83 12.30
N GLU A 630 -24.24 1.82 12.99
CA GLU A 630 -23.16 1.61 13.97
C GLU A 630 -23.61 0.77 15.16
N LYS A 631 -24.81 1.04 15.71
CA LYS A 631 -25.41 0.24 16.78
C LYS A 631 -25.63 -1.20 16.32
N ARG A 632 -26.18 -1.39 15.12
CA ARG A 632 -26.41 -2.71 14.53
C ARG A 632 -25.10 -3.45 14.26
N LEU A 633 -24.03 -2.74 13.87
CA LEU A 633 -22.70 -3.32 13.73
C LEU A 633 -22.13 -3.75 15.09
N ALA A 634 -22.37 -2.99 16.16
CA ALA A 634 -21.98 -3.36 17.52
C ALA A 634 -22.73 -4.61 18.01
N GLU A 635 -24.06 -4.66 17.82
CA GLU A 635 -24.89 -5.83 18.14
C GLU A 635 -24.43 -7.09 17.38
N LEU A 636 -24.11 -6.95 16.08
CA LEU A 636 -23.57 -8.07 15.28
C LEU A 636 -22.18 -8.53 15.74
N LYS A 637 -21.33 -7.62 16.21
CA LYS A 637 -20.01 -7.97 16.77
C LYS A 637 -20.14 -8.74 18.08
N GLU A 638 -21.08 -8.35 18.93
CA GLU A 638 -21.37 -9.06 20.19
C GLU A 638 -21.86 -10.49 19.90
N LEU A 639 -22.80 -10.65 18.97
CA LEU A 639 -23.25 -11.95 18.46
C LEU A 639 -22.09 -12.78 17.86
N ALA A 640 -21.17 -12.16 17.13
CA ALA A 640 -20.00 -12.84 16.57
C ALA A 640 -19.06 -13.37 17.67
N ASP A 641 -18.85 -12.59 18.73
CA ASP A 641 -18.05 -13.02 19.89
C ASP A 641 -18.73 -14.16 20.67
N GLU A 642 -20.07 -14.12 20.82
CA GLU A 642 -20.85 -15.24 21.40
C GLU A 642 -20.69 -16.53 20.57
N MET A 643 -20.80 -16.45 19.24
CA MET A 643 -20.60 -17.62 18.37
C MET A 643 -19.16 -18.14 18.43
N ARG A 644 -18.17 -17.26 18.62
CA ARG A 644 -16.76 -17.64 18.79
C ARG A 644 -16.56 -18.45 20.08
N LEU A 645 -17.14 -17.99 21.19
CA LEU A 645 -17.12 -18.72 22.47
C LEU A 645 -17.83 -20.08 22.35
N ALA A 646 -18.99 -20.14 21.68
CA ALA A 646 -19.68 -21.41 21.43
C ALA A 646 -18.82 -22.40 20.62
N ARG A 647 -18.08 -21.91 19.62
CA ARG A 647 -17.14 -22.73 18.82
C ARG A 647 -16.01 -23.31 19.66
N GLU A 648 -15.51 -22.54 20.63
CA GLU A 648 -14.49 -22.99 21.58
C GLU A 648 -15.01 -24.11 22.50
N HIS A 649 -16.25 -23.99 23.00
CA HIS A 649 -16.90 -25.02 23.81
C HIS A 649 -17.13 -26.32 23.02
N ILE A 650 -17.54 -26.23 21.75
CA ILE A 650 -17.63 -27.40 20.86
C ILE A 650 -16.25 -28.08 20.76
N GLY A 651 -15.18 -27.31 20.54
CA GLY A 651 -13.81 -27.84 20.46
C GLY A 651 -13.31 -28.52 21.75
N GLN A 652 -13.77 -28.08 22.92
CA GLN A 652 -13.49 -28.78 24.19
C GLN A 652 -14.26 -30.10 24.29
N THR A 653 -15.52 -30.11 23.83
CA THR A 653 -16.38 -31.30 23.82
C THR A 653 -15.85 -32.37 22.87
N GLU A 654 -15.33 -31.99 21.70
CA GLU A 654 -14.64 -32.88 20.75
C GLU A 654 -13.48 -33.64 21.42
N LYS A 655 -12.65 -32.92 22.19
CA LYS A 655 -11.52 -33.53 22.90
C LYS A 655 -11.99 -34.56 23.93
N SER A 656 -13.07 -34.27 24.66
CA SER A 656 -13.66 -35.18 25.65
C SER A 656 -14.19 -36.46 24.99
N ILE A 657 -14.90 -36.33 23.87
CA ILE A 657 -15.42 -37.46 23.09
C ILE A 657 -14.27 -38.33 22.56
N ALA A 658 -13.22 -37.73 22.00
CA ALA A 658 -12.05 -38.45 21.50
C ALA A 658 -11.33 -39.25 22.61
N GLN A 659 -11.16 -38.66 23.79
CA GLN A 659 -10.58 -39.34 24.95
C GLN A 659 -11.44 -40.51 25.44
N GLY A 660 -12.77 -40.37 25.43
CA GLY A 660 -13.71 -41.43 25.78
C GLY A 660 -13.60 -42.65 24.86
N ARG A 661 -13.62 -42.42 23.54
CA ARG A 661 -13.50 -43.49 22.52
C ARG A 661 -12.18 -44.25 22.63
N GLU A 662 -11.09 -43.53 22.88
CA GLU A 662 -9.77 -44.14 23.03
C GLU A 662 -9.69 -45.05 24.27
N ARG A 663 -10.34 -44.68 25.38
CA ARG A 663 -10.45 -45.54 26.58
C ARG A 663 -11.24 -46.82 26.29
N CYS A 664 -12.36 -46.73 25.58
CA CYS A 664 -13.15 -47.90 25.21
C CYS A 664 -12.36 -48.86 24.31
N ARG A 665 -11.62 -48.32 23.31
CA ARG A 665 -10.80 -49.11 22.37
C ARG A 665 -9.76 -49.97 23.09
N LYS A 666 -9.02 -49.38 24.04
CA LYS A 666 -8.00 -50.10 24.83
C LYS A 666 -8.59 -51.27 25.63
N LYS A 667 -9.80 -51.12 26.19
CA LYS A 667 -10.49 -52.20 26.91
C LYS A 667 -10.95 -53.31 25.97
N MET A 668 -11.45 -52.97 24.78
CA MET A 668 -11.87 -53.94 23.76
C MET A 668 -10.68 -54.79 23.28
N ASP A 669 -9.51 -54.18 23.06
CA ASP A 669 -8.30 -54.88 22.62
C ASP A 669 -7.80 -55.89 23.68
N ALA A 670 -7.91 -55.54 24.97
CA ALA A 670 -7.55 -56.43 26.07
C ALA A 670 -8.46 -57.68 26.14
N PHE A 671 -9.77 -57.51 25.89
CA PHE A 671 -10.73 -58.61 25.83
C PHE A 671 -10.40 -59.61 24.70
N ILE A 672 -10.02 -59.11 23.52
CA ILE A 672 -9.68 -59.96 22.36
C ILE A 672 -8.52 -60.90 22.71
N LYS A 673 -7.44 -60.37 23.30
CA LYS A 673 -6.25 -61.17 23.67
C LYS A 673 -6.59 -62.34 24.63
N LYS A 674 -7.48 -62.10 25.59
CA LYS A 674 -7.90 -63.11 26.57
C LYS A 674 -8.84 -64.17 25.98
N LYS A 675 -9.73 -63.77 25.06
CA LYS A 675 -10.57 -64.68 24.28
C LYS A 675 -9.71 -65.70 23.52
N ASP A 676 -8.64 -65.25 22.88
CA ASP A 676 -7.76 -66.12 22.11
C ASP A 676 -7.00 -67.13 22.99
N ALA A 677 -6.51 -66.70 24.17
CA ALA A 677 -5.86 -67.59 25.14
C ALA A 677 -6.79 -68.72 25.63
N ARG A 678 -8.07 -68.40 25.92
CA ARG A 678 -9.08 -69.39 26.34
C ARG A 678 -9.33 -70.45 25.26
N ASN A 679 -9.42 -70.03 23.99
CA ASN A 679 -9.66 -70.94 22.87
C ASN A 679 -8.52 -71.97 22.70
N ILE A 680 -7.27 -71.59 22.99
CA ILE A 680 -6.11 -72.48 22.93
C ILE A 680 -6.25 -73.60 23.98
N ILE A 681 -6.58 -73.26 25.23
CA ILE A 681 -6.74 -74.23 26.33
C ILE A 681 -7.87 -75.23 26.01
N SER A 682 -9.01 -74.74 25.51
CA SER A 682 -10.14 -75.59 25.09
C SER A 682 -9.76 -76.61 23.99
N SER A 683 -8.87 -76.24 23.07
CA SER A 683 -8.39 -77.16 22.03
C SER A 683 -7.53 -78.30 22.61
N GLN A 684 -6.69 -78.01 23.62
CA GLN A 684 -5.82 -78.99 24.26
C GLN A 684 -6.62 -80.00 25.10
N LEU A 685 -7.65 -79.54 25.81
CA LEU A 685 -8.52 -80.41 26.62
C LEU A 685 -9.22 -81.47 25.76
N ARG A 686 -9.77 -81.08 24.60
CA ARG A 686 -10.42 -82.01 23.66
C ARG A 686 -9.49 -83.12 23.19
N SER A 687 -8.21 -82.81 22.92
CA SER A 687 -7.22 -83.80 22.50
C SER A 687 -6.92 -84.81 23.63
N LYS A 688 -6.84 -84.36 24.88
CA LYS A 688 -6.53 -85.23 26.03
C LYS A 688 -7.73 -86.09 26.45
N ALA A 689 -8.95 -85.57 26.35
CA ALA A 689 -10.18 -86.35 26.57
C ALA A 689 -10.28 -87.56 25.64
N ALA A 690 -9.93 -87.39 24.36
CA ALA A 690 -9.88 -88.49 23.40
C ALA A 690 -8.87 -89.59 23.81
N ARG A 691 -7.76 -89.20 24.45
CA ARG A 691 -6.73 -90.13 24.94
C ARG A 691 -7.21 -90.95 26.14
N VAL A 692 -7.98 -90.36 27.06
CA VAL A 692 -8.56 -91.07 28.21
C VAL A 692 -9.57 -92.12 27.73
N HIS A 693 -10.47 -91.73 26.82
CA HIS A 693 -11.49 -92.63 26.30
C HIS A 693 -10.91 -93.87 25.62
N ALA A 694 -9.79 -93.72 24.90
CA ALA A 694 -9.11 -94.83 24.23
C ALA A 694 -8.52 -95.89 25.18
N ILE A 695 -8.24 -95.54 26.45
CA ILE A 695 -7.69 -96.48 27.46
C ILE A 695 -8.82 -97.21 28.19
N GLU A 696 -9.98 -96.55 28.37
CA GLU A 696 -11.14 -97.13 29.07
C GLU A 696 -11.79 -98.29 28.30
N THR A 697 -11.66 -98.31 26.98
CA THR A 697 -12.22 -99.35 26.11
C THR A 697 -11.46 -100.69 26.15
N ASP A 698 -10.28 -100.78 26.77
CA ASP A 698 -9.37 -101.94 26.76
C ASP A 698 -9.32 -102.70 28.12
N LYS A 699 -10.45 -103.25 28.61
CA LYS A 699 -10.62 -103.82 29.98
C LYS A 699 -10.61 -105.38 30.05
N PRO A 700 -9.78 -106.05 30.90
CA PRO A 700 -9.80 -107.52 31.14
C PRO A 700 -10.85 -108.03 32.17
N ASP A 701 -11.34 -109.29 32.07
CA ASP A 701 -12.39 -109.92 32.93
C ASP A 701 -11.87 -111.04 33.88
N LEU A 702 -12.23 -110.98 35.18
CA LEU A 702 -11.56 -111.68 36.31
C LEU A 702 -12.38 -112.81 36.96
N THR A 703 -13.68 -112.96 36.63
CA THR A 703 -14.64 -113.76 37.42
C THR A 703 -14.68 -115.26 37.06
N VAL A 704 -14.30 -115.63 35.84
CA VAL A 704 -14.43 -117.01 35.31
C VAL A 704 -13.31 -117.95 35.81
N ALA A 705 -12.16 -117.40 36.22
CA ALA A 705 -10.98 -118.18 36.59
C ALA A 705 -11.06 -118.83 38.00
N ALA A 706 -11.86 -118.28 38.93
CA ALA A 706 -11.88 -118.73 40.32
C ALA A 706 -12.69 -120.02 40.59
N GLN A 707 -13.76 -120.28 39.83
CA GLN A 707 -14.67 -121.42 40.11
C GLN A 707 -14.15 -122.79 39.63
N LYS A 708 -13.16 -122.83 38.73
CA LYS A 708 -12.65 -124.08 38.14
C LYS A 708 -11.65 -124.85 39.04
N PHE A 709 -11.12 -124.20 40.08
CA PHE A 709 -10.00 -124.72 40.88
C PHE A 709 -10.38 -125.78 41.94
N GLU A 710 -11.56 -125.70 42.54
CA GLU A 710 -11.97 -126.55 43.69
C GLU A 710 -12.29 -128.01 43.30
N LYS A 711 -12.90 -128.24 42.12
CA LYS A 711 -13.53 -129.52 41.77
C LYS A 711 -12.58 -130.67 41.40
N VAL A 712 -11.31 -130.35 41.15
CA VAL A 712 -10.34 -131.24 40.49
C VAL A 712 -9.56 -132.11 41.50
N LYS A 713 -9.49 -131.70 42.75
CA LYS A 713 -8.56 -132.22 43.75
C LYS A 713 -8.82 -133.67 44.22
N ASP A 714 -10.06 -134.17 44.15
CA ASP A 714 -10.44 -135.43 44.84
C ASP A 714 -10.26 -136.72 43.98
N GLU A 715 -10.16 -136.65 42.65
CA GLU A 715 -10.19 -137.84 41.75
C GLU A 715 -8.82 -138.49 41.48
N ILE A 716 -7.76 -137.91 42.02
CA ILE A 716 -6.42 -137.97 41.43
C ILE A 716 -5.54 -139.09 42.04
N ILE A 717 -5.79 -139.50 43.28
CA ILE A 717 -4.83 -140.35 44.03
C ILE A 717 -4.71 -141.80 43.49
N ALA A 718 -5.73 -142.38 42.86
CA ALA A 718 -5.78 -143.81 42.53
C ALA A 718 -5.02 -144.25 41.24
N GLU A 719 -4.74 -143.35 40.30
CA GLU A 719 -4.19 -143.69 38.96
C GLU A 719 -2.64 -143.78 38.87
N SER A 720 -1.94 -143.40 39.94
CA SER A 720 -0.52 -142.99 39.96
C SER A 720 0.54 -144.09 39.78
N PHE A 721 0.27 -145.35 40.11
CA PHE A 721 1.31 -146.41 40.20
C PHE A 721 1.76 -147.02 38.85
N GLU A 722 0.96 -146.97 37.78
CA GLU A 722 1.20 -147.74 36.55
C GLU A 722 2.07 -147.02 35.49
N ARG A 723 2.14 -145.68 35.48
CA ARG A 723 2.82 -144.94 34.40
C ARG A 723 4.34 -144.79 34.57
N VAL A 724 4.90 -145.12 35.73
CA VAL A 724 6.34 -144.95 36.05
C VAL A 724 7.27 -145.73 35.10
N GLU A 725 6.90 -146.95 34.67
CA GLU A 725 7.79 -147.83 33.89
C GLU A 725 8.06 -147.34 32.45
N LYS A 726 7.10 -146.64 31.82
CA LYS A 726 7.20 -146.21 30.41
C LYS A 726 8.08 -144.96 30.22
N ILE A 727 8.25 -144.16 31.26
CA ILE A 727 8.96 -142.86 31.24
C ILE A 727 10.48 -143.04 31.03
N ALA A 728 11.07 -144.13 31.53
CA ALA A 728 12.52 -144.34 31.51
C ALA A 728 13.13 -144.38 30.10
N LYS A 729 12.46 -144.99 29.11
CA LYS A 729 13.00 -145.15 27.73
C LYS A 729 13.07 -143.84 26.94
N LEU A 730 12.22 -142.86 27.22
CA LEU A 730 12.16 -141.59 26.48
C LEU A 730 13.23 -140.58 26.92
N MET A 731 13.75 -140.73 28.13
CA MET A 731 14.82 -139.86 28.68
C MET A 731 16.12 -139.94 27.86
N GLU A 732 16.49 -141.10 27.31
CA GLU A 732 17.75 -141.30 26.58
C GLU A 732 17.82 -140.46 25.29
N LYS A 733 16.74 -140.46 24.49
CA LYS A 733 16.66 -139.68 23.23
C LYS A 733 16.71 -138.17 23.46
N ARG A 734 16.11 -137.69 24.55
CA ARG A 734 16.04 -136.26 24.91
C ARG A 734 17.45 -135.65 25.06
N LYS A 735 18.45 -136.41 25.50
CA LYS A 735 19.82 -135.93 25.71
C LYS A 735 20.49 -135.40 24.43
N SER A 736 20.32 -136.06 23.29
CA SER A 736 20.97 -135.68 22.02
C SER A 736 20.48 -134.32 21.50
N HIS A 737 19.16 -134.12 21.44
CA HIS A 737 18.58 -132.89 20.87
C HIS A 737 18.81 -131.63 21.73
N ILE A 738 19.10 -131.79 23.04
CA ILE A 738 19.47 -130.66 23.91
C ILE A 738 20.77 -130.01 23.43
N GLN A 739 21.75 -130.78 22.94
CA GLN A 739 23.02 -130.24 22.48
C GLN A 739 22.86 -129.34 21.24
N ASP A 740 22.04 -129.76 20.27
CA ASP A 740 21.80 -129.01 19.03
C ASP A 740 21.10 -127.66 19.28
N ALA A 741 20.10 -127.64 20.18
CA ALA A 741 19.37 -126.42 20.52
C ALA A 741 20.24 -125.37 21.25
N LEU A 742 21.21 -125.82 22.05
CA LEU A 742 22.15 -124.94 22.74
C LEU A 742 23.04 -124.18 21.74
N PHE A 743 23.59 -124.88 20.75
CA PHE A 743 24.47 -124.28 19.73
C PHE A 743 23.75 -123.23 18.87
N ALA A 744 22.52 -123.53 18.45
CA ALA A 744 21.70 -122.60 17.66
C ALA A 744 21.37 -121.31 18.44
N THR A 745 21.05 -121.44 19.74
CA THR A 745 20.73 -120.31 20.62
C THR A 745 21.92 -119.37 20.86
N LEU A 746 23.12 -119.93 21.08
CA LEU A 746 24.34 -119.13 21.26
C LEU A 746 24.68 -118.29 20.03
N SER A 747 24.50 -118.88 18.83
CA SER A 747 24.77 -118.20 17.57
C SER A 747 23.84 -117.01 17.31
N ALA A 748 22.54 -117.14 17.63
CA ALA A 748 21.57 -116.04 17.51
C ALA A 748 21.88 -114.88 18.48
N LYS A 749 22.30 -115.19 19.71
CA LYS A 749 22.61 -114.18 20.74
C LYS A 749 23.82 -113.32 20.37
N LYS A 750 24.83 -113.89 19.70
CA LYS A 750 26.00 -113.15 19.22
C LYS A 750 25.61 -112.02 18.25
N VAL A 751 24.76 -112.33 17.27
CA VAL A 751 24.29 -111.36 16.26
C VAL A 751 23.47 -110.25 16.90
N LEU A 752 22.62 -110.58 17.87
CA LEU A 752 21.81 -109.60 18.60
C LEU A 752 22.68 -108.56 19.33
N ASN A 753 23.76 -108.99 19.99
CA ASN A 753 24.69 -108.10 20.67
C ASN A 753 25.40 -107.13 19.70
N GLU A 754 25.77 -107.61 18.50
CA GLU A 754 26.38 -106.76 17.46
C GLU A 754 25.39 -105.71 16.95
N MET A 755 24.10 -106.05 16.84
CA MET A 755 23.05 -105.09 16.46
C MET A 755 22.80 -104.02 17.54
N ASP A 756 22.79 -104.40 18.82
CA ASP A 756 22.58 -103.44 19.91
C ASP A 756 23.73 -102.43 20.02
N ALA A 757 24.96 -102.86 19.73
CA ALA A 757 26.12 -101.96 19.66
C ALA A 757 25.95 -100.91 18.53
N LEU A 758 25.50 -101.34 17.35
CA LEU A 758 25.25 -100.43 16.21
C LEU A 758 24.09 -99.46 16.48
N LYS A 759 23.01 -99.90 17.13
CA LYS A 759 21.89 -99.02 17.52
C LYS A 759 22.31 -97.95 18.52
N LYS A 760 23.16 -98.28 19.49
CA LYS A 760 23.71 -97.30 20.44
C LYS A 760 24.54 -96.23 19.74
N GLN A 761 25.36 -96.62 18.77
CA GLN A 761 26.14 -95.67 17.97
C GLN A 761 25.23 -94.76 17.14
N LEU A 762 24.17 -95.31 16.53
CA LEU A 762 23.23 -94.52 15.72
C LEU A 762 22.48 -93.46 16.56
N ASN A 763 22.01 -93.83 17.75
CA ASN A 763 21.32 -92.88 18.65
C ASN A 763 22.20 -91.70 19.06
N GLN A 764 23.51 -91.91 19.26
CA GLN A 764 24.44 -90.81 19.59
C GLN A 764 24.53 -89.80 18.44
N PHE A 765 24.59 -90.28 17.19
CA PHE A 765 24.61 -89.40 16.03
C PHE A 765 23.25 -88.72 15.77
N ASP A 766 22.12 -89.39 16.07
CA ASP A 766 20.78 -88.78 15.98
C ASP A 766 20.63 -87.60 16.95
N GLU A 767 21.14 -87.72 18.18
CA GLU A 767 21.17 -86.63 19.17
C GLU A 767 22.04 -85.44 18.70
N GLU A 768 23.23 -85.71 18.15
CA GLU A 768 24.10 -84.68 17.56
C GLU A 768 23.45 -83.98 16.36
N TYR A 769 22.75 -84.75 15.51
CA TYR A 769 22.05 -84.23 14.33
C TYR A 769 20.93 -83.26 14.72
N GLU A 770 20.08 -83.65 15.69
CA GLU A 770 19.00 -82.79 16.20
C GLU A 770 19.55 -81.50 16.83
N SER A 771 20.61 -81.60 17.65
CA SER A 771 21.24 -80.44 18.28
C SER A 771 21.77 -79.42 17.25
N LYS A 772 22.46 -79.90 16.20
CA LYS A 772 22.96 -79.04 15.12
C LYS A 772 21.85 -78.47 14.24
N SER A 773 20.80 -79.25 13.97
CA SER A 773 19.61 -78.80 13.24
C SER A 773 18.90 -77.65 13.97
N ASP A 774 18.74 -77.76 15.29
CA ASP A 774 18.17 -76.70 16.12
C ASP A 774 19.03 -75.42 16.14
N ALA A 775 20.36 -75.57 16.17
CA ALA A 775 21.28 -74.43 16.07
C ALA A 775 21.12 -73.67 14.74
N ILE A 776 21.00 -74.38 13.61
CA ILE A 776 20.73 -73.77 12.30
C ILE A 776 19.40 -73.01 12.34
N ARG A 777 18.33 -73.61 12.88
CA ARG A 777 17.01 -72.95 12.99
C ARG A 777 17.09 -71.63 13.77
N LEU A 778 17.86 -71.57 14.86
CA LEU A 778 18.08 -70.33 15.61
C LEU A 778 18.86 -69.28 14.80
N THR A 779 19.90 -69.68 14.07
CA THR A 779 20.65 -68.77 13.20
C THR A 779 19.80 -68.23 12.04
N GLU A 780 18.89 -69.04 11.49
CA GLU A 780 17.95 -68.59 10.45
C GLU A 780 16.99 -67.51 10.94
N ILE A 781 16.47 -67.65 12.16
CA ILE A 781 15.65 -66.62 12.79
C ILE A 781 16.46 -65.34 13.00
N ALA A 782 17.71 -65.46 13.48
CA ALA A 782 18.59 -64.30 13.69
C ALA A 782 18.91 -63.55 12.39
N VAL A 783 19.15 -64.26 11.29
CA VAL A 783 19.37 -63.68 9.94
C VAL A 783 18.10 -62.99 9.44
N LYS A 784 16.93 -63.63 9.56
CA LYS A 784 15.64 -63.02 9.16
C LYS A 784 15.36 -61.72 9.92
N MET A 785 15.58 -61.70 11.23
CA MET A 785 15.41 -60.50 12.05
C MET A 785 16.41 -59.39 11.68
N ALA A 786 17.66 -59.74 11.38
CA ALA A 786 18.66 -58.76 10.94
C ALA A 786 18.32 -58.17 9.56
N MET A 787 17.93 -59.01 8.58
CA MET A 787 17.48 -58.54 7.27
C MET A 787 16.22 -57.66 7.34
N GLN A 788 15.32 -57.93 8.29
CA GLN A 788 14.16 -57.07 8.53
C GLN A 788 14.58 -55.68 9.02
N ARG A 789 15.53 -55.59 9.97
CA ARG A 789 16.07 -54.31 10.45
C ARG A 789 16.76 -53.51 9.34
N VAL A 790 17.55 -54.19 8.49
CA VAL A 790 18.15 -53.58 7.30
C VAL A 790 17.08 -52.97 6.39
N ARG A 791 15.98 -53.69 6.14
CA ARG A 791 14.87 -53.20 5.32
C ARG A 791 14.20 -51.97 5.96
N GLU A 792 13.93 -52.00 7.26
CA GLU A 792 13.31 -50.90 8.00
C GLU A 792 14.18 -49.64 8.03
N ASP A 793 15.48 -49.77 8.32
CA ASP A 793 16.38 -48.61 8.39
C ASP A 793 16.75 -48.09 6.99
N LYS A 794 16.83 -48.97 5.98
CA LYS A 794 16.95 -48.55 4.57
C LYS A 794 15.73 -47.71 4.14
N GLN A 795 14.53 -48.18 4.47
CA GLN A 795 13.28 -47.46 4.15
C GLN A 795 13.23 -46.10 4.85
N ARG A 796 13.56 -46.03 6.16
CA ARG A 796 13.63 -44.76 6.91
C ARG A 796 14.62 -43.76 6.31
N PHE A 797 15.77 -44.25 5.83
CA PHE A 797 16.74 -43.39 5.15
C PHE A 797 16.17 -42.81 3.85
N TYR A 798 15.58 -43.64 2.98
CA TYR A 798 15.00 -43.16 1.71
C TYR A 798 13.79 -42.24 1.92
N GLU A 799 12.94 -42.52 2.91
CA GLU A 799 11.85 -41.62 3.31
C GLU A 799 12.37 -40.26 3.78
N SER A 800 13.51 -40.22 4.48
CA SER A 800 14.12 -38.95 4.94
C SER A 800 14.63 -38.04 3.82
N ILE A 801 14.86 -38.60 2.63
CA ILE A 801 15.27 -37.85 1.42
C ILE A 801 14.13 -37.73 0.40
N GLY A 802 12.90 -38.15 0.74
CA GLY A 802 11.71 -37.98 -0.09
C GLY A 802 11.49 -39.06 -1.15
N ILE A 803 12.08 -40.25 -1.00
CA ILE A 803 11.92 -41.36 -1.94
C ILE A 803 11.14 -42.49 -1.28
N GLU A 804 9.96 -42.80 -1.83
CA GLU A 804 9.07 -43.82 -1.27
C GLU A 804 9.56 -45.26 -1.53
N ASP A 805 10.17 -45.50 -2.70
CA ASP A 805 10.63 -46.84 -3.11
C ASP A 805 12.14 -46.88 -3.37
N SER A 806 12.85 -47.58 -2.47
CA SER A 806 14.31 -47.77 -2.50
C SER A 806 14.84 -48.62 -3.66
N SER A 807 13.96 -49.21 -4.48
CA SER A 807 14.32 -50.06 -5.63
C SER A 807 14.36 -49.31 -6.97
N THR A 808 14.02 -48.03 -6.99
CA THR A 808 13.93 -47.19 -8.19
C THR A 808 15.31 -46.71 -8.69
N SER A 809 15.41 -46.42 -9.99
CA SER A 809 16.58 -45.68 -10.54
C SER A 809 16.73 -44.29 -9.90
N GLU A 810 15.63 -43.70 -9.42
CA GLU A 810 15.62 -42.43 -8.71
C GLU A 810 16.35 -42.54 -7.37
N ALA A 811 16.13 -43.63 -6.61
CA ALA A 811 16.85 -43.93 -5.38
C ALA A 811 18.38 -43.94 -5.58
N THR A 812 18.86 -44.57 -6.66
CA THR A 812 20.29 -44.61 -6.98
C THR A 812 20.88 -43.25 -7.35
N GLU A 813 20.15 -42.42 -8.11
CA GLU A 813 20.65 -41.09 -8.50
C GLU A 813 20.59 -40.10 -7.34
N ALA A 814 19.53 -40.14 -6.53
CA ALA A 814 19.42 -39.32 -5.33
C ALA A 814 20.51 -39.64 -4.30
N LEU A 815 20.84 -40.92 -4.10
CA LEU A 815 21.96 -41.31 -3.24
C LEU A 815 23.30 -40.78 -3.77
N LYS A 816 23.47 -40.71 -5.09
CA LYS A 816 24.68 -40.16 -5.74
C LYS A 816 24.78 -38.64 -5.56
N ILE A 817 23.67 -37.91 -5.68
CA ILE A 817 23.60 -36.46 -5.41
C ILE A 817 23.87 -36.19 -3.94
N LEU A 818 23.21 -36.93 -3.04
CA LEU A 818 23.37 -36.78 -1.60
C LEU A 818 24.81 -37.05 -1.15
N LYS A 819 25.49 -38.04 -1.73
CA LYS A 819 26.92 -38.27 -1.49
C LYS A 819 27.79 -37.07 -1.90
N LYS A 820 27.49 -36.43 -3.04
CA LYS A 820 28.19 -35.19 -3.44
C LYS A 820 27.90 -34.03 -2.48
N ASP A 821 26.68 -33.93 -1.96
CA ASP A 821 26.34 -32.92 -0.95
C ASP A 821 27.07 -33.20 0.37
N PHE A 822 27.19 -34.47 0.78
CA PHE A 822 28.01 -34.83 1.95
C PHE A 822 29.47 -34.39 1.79
N ASP A 823 30.06 -34.59 0.62
CA ASP A 823 31.43 -34.16 0.33
C ASP A 823 31.52 -32.62 0.28
N ARG A 824 30.56 -31.95 -0.36
CA ARG A 824 30.53 -30.48 -0.50
C ARG A 824 30.39 -29.76 0.84
N TYR A 825 29.61 -30.31 1.76
CA TYR A 825 29.37 -29.75 3.09
C TYR A 825 30.31 -30.33 4.17
N ASN A 826 31.31 -31.13 3.79
CA ASN A 826 32.26 -31.78 4.72
C ASN A 826 31.57 -32.52 5.87
N ILE A 827 30.59 -33.37 5.53
CA ILE A 827 29.83 -34.15 6.51
C ILE A 827 30.66 -35.36 6.98
N PRO A 828 30.86 -35.57 8.31
CA PRO A 828 31.71 -36.64 8.83
C PRO A 828 31.22 -38.04 8.48
N ASN A 829 32.13 -39.02 8.54
CA ASN A 829 31.85 -40.42 8.17
C ASN A 829 31.60 -41.35 9.36
N THR A 830 31.73 -40.85 10.60
CA THR A 830 31.44 -41.61 11.81
C THR A 830 30.17 -41.09 12.50
N LYS A 831 29.41 -41.99 13.13
CA LYS A 831 28.17 -41.65 13.81
C LYS A 831 28.38 -40.68 14.96
N GLU A 832 29.46 -40.85 15.71
CA GLU A 832 29.84 -39.98 16.83
C GLU A 832 30.16 -38.55 16.37
N GLU A 833 30.95 -38.39 15.31
CA GLU A 833 31.27 -37.06 14.75
C GLU A 833 30.03 -36.38 14.16
N VAL A 834 29.17 -37.13 13.45
CA VAL A 834 27.91 -36.62 12.90
C VAL A 834 26.99 -36.14 14.04
N GLU A 835 26.86 -36.91 15.12
CA GLU A 835 26.04 -36.52 16.27
C GLU A 835 26.60 -35.30 17.01
N LEU A 836 27.92 -35.23 17.16
CA LEU A 836 28.60 -34.11 17.82
C LEU A 836 28.51 -32.83 17.00
N GLN A 837 28.71 -32.91 15.67
CA GLN A 837 28.55 -31.77 14.77
C GLN A 837 27.08 -31.35 14.66
N MET A 838 26.14 -32.29 14.67
CA MET A 838 24.70 -31.99 14.70
C MET A 838 24.31 -31.28 15.99
N ALA A 839 24.80 -31.72 17.15
CA ALA A 839 24.59 -31.03 18.43
C ALA A 839 25.22 -29.62 18.45
N HIS A 840 26.39 -29.46 17.85
CA HIS A 840 27.06 -28.15 17.73
C HIS A 840 26.30 -27.18 16.81
N GLU A 841 25.89 -27.63 15.62
CA GLU A 841 25.11 -26.80 14.69
C GLU A 841 23.70 -26.52 15.24
N GLN A 842 23.07 -27.50 15.90
CA GLN A 842 21.80 -27.29 16.60
C GLN A 842 21.97 -26.27 17.74
N GLY A 843 23.04 -26.36 18.53
CA GLY A 843 23.35 -25.40 19.59
C GLY A 843 23.59 -23.98 19.07
N LYS A 844 24.25 -23.82 17.91
CA LYS A 844 24.38 -22.51 17.24
C LYS A 844 23.03 -21.99 16.75
N LEU A 845 22.19 -22.85 16.18
CA LEU A 845 20.85 -22.50 15.73
C LEU A 845 19.97 -22.05 16.92
N ASP A 846 20.03 -22.79 18.03
CA ASP A 846 19.29 -22.49 19.26
C ASP A 846 19.80 -21.20 19.93
N ALA A 847 21.10 -20.93 19.91
CA ALA A 847 21.67 -19.67 20.38
C ALA A 847 21.13 -18.47 19.57
N LEU A 848 21.04 -18.61 18.25
CA LEU A 848 20.41 -17.61 17.36
C LEU A 848 18.90 -17.48 17.61
N HIS A 849 18.21 -18.52 18.08
CA HIS A 849 16.81 -18.44 18.52
C HIS A 849 16.67 -17.58 19.79
N SER A 850 17.58 -17.70 20.76
CA SER A 850 17.49 -17.02 22.05
C SER A 850 17.60 -15.48 21.98
N GLU A 851 18.33 -14.93 21.00
CA GLU A 851 18.43 -13.49 20.79
C GLU A 851 17.14 -12.88 20.20
N GLY A 852 16.38 -13.67 19.42
CA GLY A 852 15.13 -13.23 18.80
C GLY A 852 13.90 -13.33 19.71
N GLU A 853 13.86 -14.35 20.59
CA GLU A 853 12.67 -14.64 21.40
C GLU A 853 12.38 -13.61 22.50
N LYS A 854 13.38 -12.85 22.96
CA LYS A 854 13.17 -11.81 23.99
C LYS A 854 12.27 -10.64 23.53
N LYS A 855 11.98 -10.50 22.23
CA LYS A 855 11.08 -9.44 21.71
C LYS A 855 9.70 -9.91 21.27
N ILE A 856 9.46 -11.21 21.06
CA ILE A 856 8.26 -11.70 20.35
C ILE A 856 7.23 -12.35 21.29
N LYS A 857 7.54 -12.55 22.58
CA LYS A 857 6.69 -13.25 23.55
C LYS A 857 5.36 -12.56 23.96
N MET A 858 4.88 -11.54 23.26
CA MET A 858 3.67 -10.79 23.64
C MET A 858 2.48 -10.85 22.68
N LEU A 859 2.55 -11.50 21.52
CA LEU A 859 1.42 -11.50 20.56
C LEU A 859 1.27 -12.84 19.82
N TYR A 860 0.10 -13.46 20.05
CA TYR A 860 -0.57 -14.53 19.30
C TYR A 860 -0.35 -16.01 19.68
N PHE A 861 -1.46 -16.58 20.16
CA PHE A 861 -1.74 -17.97 20.48
C PHE A 861 -3.05 -18.34 19.73
N HIS A 862 -2.97 -18.85 18.50
CA HIS A 862 -3.96 -19.76 17.87
C HIS A 862 -3.60 -20.09 16.41
N GLU A 863 -3.93 -21.31 16.00
CA GLU A 863 -3.85 -21.94 14.67
C GLU A 863 -2.54 -22.64 14.28
N ARG A 864 -2.65 -23.98 14.17
CA ARG A 864 -1.58 -24.98 14.22
C ARG A 864 -1.32 -25.66 12.87
N SER A 865 -1.51 -24.97 11.74
CA SER A 865 -1.33 -25.59 10.40
C SER A 865 -0.46 -24.82 9.40
N PHE A 866 0.24 -23.75 9.80
CA PHE A 866 1.10 -22.96 8.88
C PHE A 866 2.51 -22.63 9.43
N LEU A 867 2.93 -23.31 10.51
CA LEU A 867 3.93 -22.80 11.46
C LEU A 867 5.41 -23.06 11.12
N LEU A 868 5.80 -23.48 9.91
CA LEU A 868 7.22 -23.66 9.57
C LEU A 868 7.88 -22.39 8.99
N ILE A 869 7.10 -21.42 8.50
CA ILE A 869 7.61 -20.18 7.87
C ILE A 869 7.76 -19.03 8.90
N LEU A 870 7.03 -19.08 10.03
CA LEU A 870 6.92 -17.97 10.99
C LEU A 870 7.98 -17.93 12.11
N LEU A 871 8.84 -18.95 12.23
CA LEU A 871 9.90 -18.98 13.26
C LEU A 871 11.08 -18.05 12.99
N CYS A 872 11.18 -17.45 11.80
CA CYS A 872 12.33 -16.62 11.42
C CYS A 872 12.11 -15.11 11.51
N GLY A 873 10.89 -14.62 11.76
CA GLY A 873 10.59 -13.17 11.72
C GLY A 873 10.85 -12.52 10.35
N VAL A 874 11.14 -13.32 9.32
CA VAL A 874 11.34 -12.92 7.93
C VAL A 874 10.32 -13.69 7.11
N THR A 875 9.35 -12.97 6.57
CA THR A 875 8.33 -13.50 5.66
C THR A 875 8.89 -13.56 4.24
N PHE A 876 8.26 -14.35 3.37
CA PHE A 876 8.54 -14.29 1.92
C PHE A 876 8.37 -12.84 1.38
N GLN A 877 7.41 -12.10 1.94
CA GLN A 877 7.20 -10.68 1.63
C GLN A 877 8.40 -9.81 2.04
N ASP A 878 9.12 -10.13 3.12
CA ASP A 878 10.32 -9.39 3.53
C ASP A 878 11.49 -9.61 2.57
N ILE A 879 11.66 -10.83 2.05
CA ILE A 879 12.67 -11.16 1.02
C ILE A 879 12.33 -10.42 -0.28
N GLU A 880 11.08 -10.52 -0.74
CA GLU A 880 10.62 -9.83 -1.95
C GLU A 880 10.71 -8.30 -1.80
N ARG A 881 10.39 -7.78 -0.62
CA ARG A 881 10.51 -6.36 -0.28
C ARG A 881 11.97 -5.92 -0.32
N PHE A 882 12.90 -6.69 0.22
CA PHE A 882 14.32 -6.39 0.16
C PHE A 882 14.86 -6.37 -1.26
N GLU A 883 14.48 -7.32 -2.11
CA GLU A 883 14.86 -7.34 -3.53
C GLU A 883 14.32 -6.10 -4.26
N LYS A 884 13.03 -5.79 -4.07
CA LYS A 884 12.38 -4.58 -4.64
C LYS A 884 13.04 -3.28 -4.18
N LEU A 885 13.31 -3.15 -2.87
CA LEU A 885 13.95 -1.96 -2.31
C LEU A 885 15.40 -1.83 -2.78
N THR A 886 16.13 -2.94 -2.96
CA THR A 886 17.51 -2.93 -3.45
C THR A 886 17.57 -2.42 -4.90
N LEU A 887 16.65 -2.87 -5.76
CA LEU A 887 16.50 -2.37 -7.13
C LEU A 887 16.07 -0.89 -7.14
N LYS A 888 15.10 -0.51 -6.30
CA LYS A 888 14.66 0.88 -6.17
C LYS A 888 15.78 1.81 -5.71
N ARG A 889 16.61 1.38 -4.75
CA ARG A 889 17.80 2.11 -4.30
C ARG A 889 18.76 2.36 -5.46
N GLN A 890 19.04 1.34 -6.28
CA GLN A 890 19.93 1.48 -7.44
C GLN A 890 19.37 2.47 -8.48
N SER A 891 18.06 2.46 -8.73
CA SER A 891 17.40 3.44 -9.62
C SER A 891 17.51 4.86 -9.06
N LEU A 892 17.12 5.04 -7.79
CA LEU A 892 17.13 6.36 -7.13
C LEU A 892 18.54 6.96 -7.07
N ILE A 893 19.58 6.15 -6.81
CA ILE A 893 20.96 6.65 -6.83
C ILE A 893 21.31 7.19 -8.23
N LYS A 894 20.99 6.46 -9.31
CA LYS A 894 21.24 6.91 -10.69
C LYS A 894 20.49 8.22 -10.99
N GLU A 895 19.22 8.30 -10.61
CA GLU A 895 18.40 9.51 -10.81
C GLU A 895 18.92 10.72 -10.02
N VAL A 896 19.29 10.54 -8.75
CA VAL A 896 19.89 11.60 -7.92
C VAL A 896 21.19 12.09 -8.54
N THR A 897 22.06 11.18 -9.02
CA THR A 897 23.32 11.59 -9.67
C THR A 897 23.11 12.37 -10.97
N ALA A 898 22.10 12.00 -11.78
CA ALA A 898 21.76 12.71 -13.01
C ALA A 898 21.23 14.12 -12.71
N ILE A 899 20.28 14.25 -11.78
CA ILE A 899 19.70 15.56 -11.46
C ILE A 899 20.71 16.47 -10.77
N LYS A 900 21.63 15.95 -9.96
CA LYS A 900 22.72 16.77 -9.39
C LYS A 900 23.60 17.40 -10.47
N LYS A 901 23.83 16.71 -11.59
CA LYS A 901 24.50 17.28 -12.76
C LYS A 901 23.66 18.41 -13.38
N ASP A 902 22.36 18.19 -13.55
CA ASP A 902 21.42 19.20 -14.06
C ASP A 902 21.36 20.45 -13.15
N VAL A 903 21.44 20.28 -11.82
CA VAL A 903 21.52 21.38 -10.85
C VAL A 903 22.76 22.22 -11.10
N SER A 904 23.94 21.59 -11.24
CA SER A 904 25.18 22.32 -11.50
C SER A 904 25.16 23.07 -12.84
N GLU A 905 24.61 22.45 -13.90
CA GLU A 905 24.43 23.12 -15.20
C GLU A 905 23.46 24.29 -15.12
N TRP A 906 22.36 24.13 -14.38
CA TRP A 906 21.38 25.19 -14.12
C TRP A 906 21.98 26.35 -13.32
N GLU A 907 22.76 26.08 -12.25
CA GLU A 907 23.43 27.11 -11.46
C GLU A 907 24.41 27.92 -12.30
N ASN A 908 25.25 27.25 -13.10
CA ASN A 908 26.18 27.91 -14.01
C ASN A 908 25.47 28.79 -15.05
N LYS A 909 24.33 28.33 -15.58
CA LYS A 909 23.52 29.11 -16.51
C LYS A 909 22.93 30.35 -15.83
N LEU A 910 22.43 30.20 -14.61
CA LEU A 910 21.85 31.30 -13.83
C LEU A 910 22.89 32.37 -13.52
N ASP A 911 24.08 31.97 -13.06
CA ASP A 911 25.16 32.90 -12.70
C ASP A 911 25.65 33.70 -13.91
N ARG A 912 25.80 33.07 -15.09
CA ARG A 912 26.14 33.78 -16.34
C ARG A 912 25.11 34.85 -16.73
N LEU A 913 23.83 34.52 -16.64
CA LEU A 913 22.76 35.48 -16.97
C LEU A 913 22.71 36.63 -15.95
N LEU A 914 22.92 36.33 -14.66
CA LEU A 914 23.01 37.32 -13.59
C LEU A 914 24.17 38.29 -13.82
N GLU A 915 25.36 37.79 -14.15
CA GLU A 915 26.53 38.63 -14.46
C GLU A 915 26.27 39.55 -15.66
N GLN A 916 25.67 39.01 -16.72
CA GLN A 916 25.33 39.78 -17.92
C GLN A 916 24.31 40.89 -17.62
N TRP A 917 23.28 40.60 -16.83
CA TRP A 917 22.27 41.58 -16.42
C TRP A 917 22.86 42.64 -15.50
N LEU A 918 23.63 42.25 -14.47
CA LEU A 918 24.27 43.18 -13.55
C LEU A 918 25.20 44.16 -14.26
N HIS A 919 26.04 43.68 -15.17
CA HIS A 919 26.95 44.53 -15.91
C HIS A 919 26.21 45.58 -16.75
N GLN A 920 25.12 45.19 -17.44
CA GLN A 920 24.31 46.13 -18.21
C GLN A 920 23.56 47.11 -17.32
N LEU A 921 23.04 46.65 -16.18
CA LEU A 921 22.30 47.46 -15.25
C LEU A 921 23.19 48.51 -14.57
N GLU A 922 24.39 48.13 -14.16
CA GLU A 922 25.38 49.01 -13.53
C GLU A 922 25.78 50.15 -14.47
N ASN A 923 26.06 49.84 -15.75
CA ASN A 923 26.38 50.85 -16.76
C ASN A 923 25.23 51.86 -16.96
N VAL A 924 23.98 51.42 -16.82
CA VAL A 924 22.80 52.26 -16.94
C VAL A 924 22.61 53.14 -15.72
N ILE A 925 22.79 52.58 -14.52
CA ILE A 925 22.69 53.31 -13.26
C ILE A 925 23.81 54.33 -13.13
N GLU A 926 25.02 54.03 -13.59
CA GLU A 926 26.13 54.99 -13.61
C GLU A 926 25.79 56.23 -14.46
N LYS A 927 25.29 56.04 -15.69
CA LYS A 927 24.85 57.15 -16.54
C LYS A 927 23.65 57.88 -15.97
N LEU A 928 22.70 57.16 -15.37
CA LEU A 928 21.55 57.74 -14.68
C LEU A 928 22.00 58.65 -13.54
N ASN A 929 22.93 58.18 -12.72
CA ASN A 929 23.51 58.93 -11.62
C ASN A 929 24.23 60.19 -12.13
N GLN A 930 25.05 60.08 -13.17
CA GLN A 930 25.73 61.24 -13.78
C GLN A 930 24.73 62.33 -14.20
N TYR A 931 23.65 61.97 -14.92
CA TYR A 931 22.63 62.93 -15.32
C TYR A 931 21.85 63.49 -14.13
N PHE A 932 21.45 62.63 -13.19
CA PHE A 932 20.72 63.03 -12.01
C PHE A 932 21.51 64.01 -11.13
N SER A 933 22.78 63.72 -10.86
CA SER A 933 23.69 64.61 -10.13
C SER A 933 23.87 65.94 -10.85
N SER A 934 24.07 65.94 -12.17
CA SER A 934 24.20 67.19 -12.95
C SER A 934 22.94 68.07 -12.89
N PHE A 935 21.74 67.47 -12.88
CA PHE A 935 20.50 68.23 -12.74
C PHE A 935 20.32 68.78 -11.32
N PHE A 936 20.74 68.04 -10.30
CA PHE A 936 20.74 68.52 -8.93
C PHE A 936 21.72 69.69 -8.73
N GLU A 937 22.92 69.60 -9.31
CA GLU A 937 23.93 70.67 -9.28
C GLU A 937 23.41 71.96 -9.92
N ASN A 938 22.67 71.87 -11.03
CA ASN A 938 22.02 73.02 -11.67
C ASN A 938 20.94 73.70 -10.79
N MET A 939 20.43 73.01 -9.77
CA MET A 939 19.55 73.59 -8.74
C MET A 939 20.30 74.12 -7.51
N GLY A 940 21.62 73.97 -7.45
CA GLY A 940 22.42 74.25 -6.25
C GLY A 940 22.25 73.21 -5.14
N CYS A 941 21.82 71.99 -5.49
CA CYS A 941 21.57 70.87 -4.58
C CYS A 941 22.48 69.68 -4.97
N SER A 942 22.46 68.60 -4.19
CA SER A 942 23.19 67.36 -4.53
C SER A 942 22.25 66.16 -4.47
N GLY A 943 22.38 65.25 -5.44
CA GLY A 943 21.58 64.03 -5.51
C GLY A 943 22.37 62.89 -6.15
N GLU A 944 22.16 61.67 -5.63
CA GLU A 944 22.81 60.46 -6.10
C GLU A 944 21.82 59.29 -6.22
N VAL A 945 22.06 58.42 -7.20
CA VAL A 945 21.30 57.22 -7.49
C VAL A 945 22.24 56.01 -7.44
N HIS A 946 21.92 55.04 -6.58
CA HIS A 946 22.74 53.84 -6.36
C HIS A 946 21.95 52.54 -6.55
N LEU A 947 22.62 51.47 -6.98
CA LEU A 947 22.05 50.11 -7.03
C LEU A 947 22.18 49.43 -5.66
N GLN A 948 21.05 49.12 -5.02
CA GLN A 948 20.98 48.26 -3.85
C GLN A 948 21.21 46.81 -4.27
N LYS A 949 22.26 46.16 -3.73
CA LYS A 949 22.60 44.76 -3.98
C LYS A 949 22.33 43.90 -2.73
N PRO A 950 21.74 42.70 -2.85
CA PRO A 950 21.61 41.74 -1.75
C PRO A 950 22.93 41.04 -1.39
N ASP A 951 22.98 40.47 -0.18
CA ASP A 951 24.08 39.62 0.28
C ASP A 951 24.23 38.36 -0.60
N ASP A 952 23.12 37.72 -0.96
CA ASP A 952 23.07 36.64 -1.94
C ASP A 952 22.78 37.22 -3.33
N LYS A 953 23.77 37.19 -4.22
CA LYS A 953 23.66 37.70 -5.60
C LYS A 953 22.50 37.08 -6.39
N ARG A 954 22.06 35.87 -6.03
CA ARG A 954 20.96 35.16 -6.68
C ARG A 954 19.59 35.63 -6.18
N ASP A 955 19.52 36.47 -5.14
CA ASP A 955 18.26 36.97 -4.58
C ASP A 955 17.72 38.21 -5.32
N ILE A 956 17.39 38.03 -6.60
CA ILE A 956 16.93 39.07 -7.55
C ILE A 956 15.88 40.03 -6.96
N PRO A 957 14.84 39.60 -6.22
CA PRO A 957 13.82 40.51 -5.66
C PRO A 957 14.34 41.53 -4.65
N LYS A 958 15.55 41.34 -4.11
CA LYS A 958 16.18 42.28 -3.17
C LYS A 958 17.05 43.34 -3.85
N TYR A 959 17.27 43.24 -5.17
CA TYR A 959 17.87 44.35 -5.91
C TYR A 959 16.90 45.52 -6.00
N GLY A 960 17.41 46.74 -5.99
CA GLY A 960 16.57 47.93 -6.07
C GLY A 960 17.38 49.20 -6.35
N ILE A 961 16.70 50.30 -6.65
CA ILE A 961 17.34 51.60 -6.80
C ILE A 961 17.15 52.43 -5.53
N LEU A 962 18.23 53.02 -5.05
CA LEU A 962 18.28 53.92 -3.91
C LEU A 962 18.54 55.34 -4.43
N ILE A 963 17.60 56.26 -4.19
CA ILE A 963 17.78 57.69 -4.51
C ILE A 963 18.08 58.42 -3.21
N THR A 964 19.17 59.19 -3.19
CA THR A 964 19.53 60.06 -2.06
C THR A 964 19.68 61.50 -2.53
N ALA A 965 19.26 62.47 -1.71
CA ALA A 965 19.33 63.88 -2.07
C ALA A 965 19.58 64.77 -0.84
N LYS A 966 20.10 65.97 -1.12
CA LYS A 966 20.41 67.04 -0.16
C LYS A 966 20.04 68.38 -0.78
N PHE A 967 19.16 69.13 -0.11
CA PHE A 967 18.65 70.43 -0.60
C PHE A 967 19.32 71.66 0.01
N ARG A 968 20.09 71.49 1.10
CA ARG A 968 20.69 72.60 1.85
C ARG A 968 22.15 72.32 2.14
N GLU A 969 23.00 73.34 2.03
CA GLU A 969 24.38 73.25 2.50
C GLU A 969 24.41 72.86 3.99
N GLY A 970 25.31 71.94 4.36
CA GLY A 970 25.41 71.36 5.72
C GLY A 970 24.59 70.08 6.01
N GLU A 971 23.54 69.76 5.24
CA GLU A 971 22.79 68.50 5.46
C GLU A 971 23.54 67.26 4.91
N ARG A 972 23.18 66.06 5.39
CA ARG A 972 23.68 64.79 4.80
C ARG A 972 22.74 64.35 3.68
N LEU A 973 23.27 63.61 2.71
CA LEU A 973 22.46 62.90 1.72
C LEU A 973 21.48 61.98 2.46
N ARG A 974 20.18 62.17 2.23
CA ARG A 974 19.11 61.36 2.82
C ARG A 974 18.40 60.59 1.73
N GLU A 975 18.09 59.32 2.01
CA GLU A 975 17.27 58.48 1.14
C GLU A 975 15.89 59.11 0.94
N LEU A 976 15.36 59.01 -0.29
CA LEU A 976 13.99 59.40 -0.60
C LEU A 976 13.03 58.44 0.11
N THR A 977 12.51 58.85 1.26
CA THR A 977 11.45 58.13 1.97
C THR A 977 10.27 59.05 2.21
N ASN A 978 9.09 58.48 2.43
CA ASN A 978 7.88 59.26 2.71
C ASN A 978 8.03 60.19 3.94
N GLN A 979 8.99 59.93 4.84
CA GLN A 979 9.12 60.60 6.12
C GLN A 979 10.16 61.73 6.13
N THR A 980 11.06 61.78 5.15
CA THR A 980 12.29 62.60 5.24
C THR A 980 12.25 63.92 4.48
N GLN A 981 11.49 64.03 3.40
CA GLN A 981 11.44 65.22 2.53
C GLN A 981 10.03 65.83 2.48
N SER A 982 9.95 67.15 2.25
CA SER A 982 8.67 67.83 2.04
C SER A 982 7.97 67.37 0.76
N GLY A 983 6.65 67.53 0.65
CA GLY A 983 5.90 67.16 -0.57
C GLY A 983 6.46 67.81 -1.84
N GLY A 984 6.89 69.08 -1.76
CA GLY A 984 7.51 69.79 -2.88
C GLY A 984 8.90 69.28 -3.23
N GLU A 985 9.75 69.04 -2.24
CA GLU A 985 11.09 68.46 -2.43
C GLU A 985 11.02 67.07 -3.07
N ARG A 986 10.06 66.24 -2.65
CA ARG A 986 9.83 64.93 -3.26
C ARG A 986 9.45 65.05 -4.73
N SER A 987 8.55 65.97 -5.06
CA SER A 987 8.18 66.24 -6.46
C SER A 987 9.39 66.69 -7.29
N VAL A 988 10.28 67.53 -6.73
CA VAL A 988 11.54 67.92 -7.40
C VAL A 988 12.44 66.70 -7.63
N ILE A 989 12.71 65.88 -6.60
CA ILE A 989 13.56 64.67 -6.73
C ILE A 989 13.01 63.74 -7.81
N THR A 990 11.71 63.42 -7.73
CA THR A 990 11.07 62.52 -8.69
C THR A 990 11.13 63.10 -10.10
N MET A 991 10.94 64.41 -10.25
CA MET A 991 11.01 65.05 -11.55
C MET A 991 12.43 65.01 -12.14
N LEU A 992 13.45 65.36 -11.36
CA LEU A 992 14.84 65.29 -11.82
C LEU A 992 15.25 63.84 -12.15
N TYR A 993 14.76 62.86 -11.40
CA TYR A 993 14.97 61.45 -11.71
C TYR A 993 14.33 61.05 -13.04
N ILE A 994 13.07 61.45 -13.27
CA ILE A 994 12.37 61.19 -14.52
C ILE A 994 13.08 61.89 -15.68
N LEU A 995 13.57 63.12 -15.51
CA LEU A 995 14.37 63.81 -16.52
C LEU A 995 15.70 63.10 -16.83
N ALA A 996 16.41 62.62 -15.81
CA ALA A 996 17.63 61.82 -15.98
C ALA A 996 17.35 60.53 -16.74
N LEU A 997 16.24 59.86 -16.44
CA LEU A 997 15.79 58.67 -17.14
C LEU A 997 15.32 58.97 -18.58
N GLN A 998 14.68 60.12 -18.81
CA GLN A 998 14.33 60.61 -20.14
C GLN A 998 15.56 60.92 -20.98
N LYS A 999 16.69 61.32 -20.37
CA LYS A 999 17.94 61.56 -21.08
C LYS A 999 18.64 60.26 -21.51
N LEU A 1000 18.40 59.15 -20.80
CA LEU A 1000 18.89 57.82 -21.19
C LEU A 1000 18.07 57.16 -22.28
N THR A 1001 16.87 57.67 -22.54
CA THR A 1001 15.90 57.04 -23.43
C THR A 1001 15.69 57.96 -24.62
N VAL A 1002 15.88 57.46 -25.83
CA VAL A 1002 15.53 58.23 -27.04
C VAL A 1002 14.21 57.68 -27.53
N VAL A 1003 13.20 58.53 -27.64
CA VAL A 1003 11.87 58.22 -28.21
C VAL A 1003 11.49 59.38 -29.13
N PRO A 1004 10.68 59.15 -30.17
CA PRO A 1004 10.37 60.21 -31.14
C PRO A 1004 9.46 61.30 -30.57
N PHE A 1005 8.61 60.97 -29.59
CA PHE A 1005 7.81 61.96 -28.86
C PHE A 1005 7.58 61.56 -27.39
N ARG A 1006 7.25 62.55 -26.55
CA ARG A 1006 6.89 62.37 -25.13
C ARG A 1006 5.70 63.21 -24.75
N CYS A 1007 4.82 62.68 -23.91
CA CYS A 1007 3.69 63.40 -23.34
C CYS A 1007 3.80 63.45 -21.81
N VAL A 1008 3.68 64.63 -21.25
CA VAL A 1008 3.85 64.90 -19.81
C VAL A 1008 2.65 65.70 -19.30
N ASP A 1009 1.83 65.11 -18.42
CA ASP A 1009 0.66 65.78 -17.83
C ASP A 1009 0.95 66.34 -16.44
N GLU A 1010 0.65 67.62 -16.24
CA GLU A 1010 0.59 68.28 -14.93
C GLU A 1010 1.79 68.02 -14.00
N ILE A 1011 2.98 67.83 -14.59
CA ILE A 1011 4.21 67.50 -13.86
C ILE A 1011 4.64 68.58 -12.86
N ASN A 1012 4.13 69.79 -13.06
CA ASN A 1012 4.33 70.96 -12.22
C ASN A 1012 3.43 71.01 -10.98
N GLN A 1013 2.46 70.10 -10.82
CA GLN A 1013 1.59 70.14 -9.64
C GLN A 1013 2.33 69.69 -8.36
N GLY A 1014 2.24 70.53 -7.33
CA GLY A 1014 2.88 70.30 -6.02
C GLY A 1014 4.29 70.89 -5.89
N MET A 1015 4.83 71.49 -6.95
CA MET A 1015 6.07 72.25 -6.91
C MET A 1015 5.78 73.73 -6.61
N ASP A 1016 6.70 74.40 -5.93
CA ASP A 1016 6.63 75.86 -5.83
C ASP A 1016 6.99 76.52 -7.18
N PRO A 1017 6.56 77.78 -7.42
CA PRO A 1017 6.81 78.45 -8.70
C PRO A 1017 8.29 78.60 -9.07
N LYS A 1018 9.20 78.65 -8.09
CA LYS A 1018 10.65 78.77 -8.32
C LYS A 1018 11.20 77.48 -8.91
N ASN A 1019 10.89 76.36 -8.26
CA ASN A 1019 11.28 75.02 -8.70
C ASN A 1019 10.61 74.64 -10.03
N GLU A 1020 9.33 75.00 -10.21
CA GLU A 1020 8.60 74.82 -11.48
C GLU A 1020 9.30 75.55 -12.64
N LYS A 1021 9.72 76.80 -12.43
CA LYS A 1021 10.47 77.58 -13.41
C LYS A 1021 11.83 76.96 -13.75
N ILE A 1022 12.56 76.48 -12.74
CA ILE A 1022 13.87 75.85 -12.96
C ILE A 1022 13.69 74.56 -13.79
N VAL A 1023 12.76 73.69 -13.42
CA VAL A 1023 12.49 72.44 -14.15
C VAL A 1023 12.04 72.72 -15.58
N PHE A 1024 11.16 73.70 -15.79
CA PHE A 1024 10.72 74.07 -17.14
C PHE A 1024 11.89 74.58 -17.99
N ASN A 1025 12.72 75.46 -17.43
CA ASN A 1025 13.91 75.94 -18.13
C ASN A 1025 14.88 74.80 -18.45
N MET A 1026 15.07 73.82 -17.54
CA MET A 1026 15.86 72.63 -17.84
C MET A 1026 15.31 71.83 -19.01
N ILE A 1027 13.99 71.67 -19.13
CA ILE A 1027 13.37 71.00 -20.29
C ILE A 1027 13.62 71.80 -21.57
N VAL A 1028 13.44 73.12 -21.53
CA VAL A 1028 13.69 74.00 -22.69
C VAL A 1028 15.15 73.96 -23.11
N ASP A 1029 16.08 74.01 -22.16
CA ASP A 1029 17.52 73.95 -22.42
C ASP A 1029 17.92 72.58 -22.99
N MET A 1030 17.37 71.48 -22.44
CA MET A 1030 17.55 70.12 -22.99
C MET A 1030 17.06 69.97 -24.43
N LEU A 1031 15.97 70.66 -24.81
CA LEU A 1031 15.41 70.63 -26.16
C LEU A 1031 16.04 71.64 -27.11
N SER A 1032 16.80 72.59 -26.58
CA SER A 1032 17.48 73.62 -27.38
C SER A 1032 18.86 73.14 -27.87
N ASN A 1033 19.54 72.31 -27.08
CA ASN A 1033 20.85 71.75 -27.40
C ASN A 1033 20.75 70.73 -28.54
N ASP A 1034 21.73 70.70 -29.45
CA ASP A 1034 21.77 69.82 -30.64
C ASP A 1034 22.08 68.33 -30.34
N ASP A 1035 21.91 67.88 -29.09
CA ASP A 1035 22.04 66.48 -28.70
C ASP A 1035 20.90 65.62 -29.30
N ASP A 1036 21.01 64.29 -29.25
CA ASP A 1036 19.96 63.39 -29.77
C ASP A 1036 18.56 63.64 -29.17
N LEU A 1037 18.47 64.28 -27.99
CA LEU A 1037 17.20 64.73 -27.42
C LEU A 1037 16.52 65.86 -28.22
N ALA A 1038 17.27 66.65 -28.99
CA ALA A 1038 16.72 67.69 -29.86
C ALA A 1038 15.74 67.11 -30.90
N LYS A 1039 15.88 65.82 -31.19
CA LYS A 1039 15.06 65.08 -32.15
C LYS A 1039 13.75 64.56 -31.52
N THR A 1040 13.58 64.64 -30.20
CA THR A 1040 12.36 64.21 -29.52
C THR A 1040 11.34 65.34 -29.46
N GLN A 1041 10.12 65.07 -29.94
CA GLN A 1041 8.98 65.99 -29.83
C GLN A 1041 8.37 65.93 -28.43
N TYR A 1042 8.29 67.05 -27.70
CA TYR A 1042 7.73 67.10 -26.35
C TYR A 1042 6.32 67.69 -26.34
N PHE A 1043 5.40 67.07 -25.61
CA PHE A 1043 4.06 67.57 -25.31
C PHE A 1043 3.93 67.79 -23.80
N ILE A 1044 3.93 69.04 -23.37
CA ILE A 1044 3.72 69.42 -21.97
C ILE A 1044 2.29 69.90 -21.81
N LEU A 1045 1.50 69.20 -21.01
CA LEU A 1045 0.14 69.60 -20.68
C LEU A 1045 0.13 70.28 -19.32
N THR A 1046 -0.32 71.54 -19.27
CA THR A 1046 -0.32 72.32 -18.03
C THR A 1046 -1.60 73.16 -17.89
N PRO A 1047 -2.17 73.30 -16.69
CA PRO A 1047 -3.30 74.17 -16.46
C PRO A 1047 -2.93 75.66 -16.39
N LYS A 1048 -1.66 75.97 -16.13
CA LYS A 1048 -1.16 77.33 -15.89
C LYS A 1048 0.25 77.49 -16.48
N LEU A 1049 0.54 78.67 -17.03
CA LEU A 1049 1.89 79.07 -17.40
C LEU A 1049 2.46 79.91 -16.26
N VAL A 1050 3.67 79.59 -15.80
CA VAL A 1050 4.41 80.46 -14.86
C VAL A 1050 4.85 81.72 -15.62
N PRO A 1051 4.80 82.91 -15.02
CA PRO A 1051 5.37 84.11 -15.61
C PRO A 1051 6.88 83.96 -15.91
N ASP A 1052 7.36 84.64 -16.96
CA ASP A 1052 8.78 84.74 -17.32
C ASP A 1052 9.49 83.39 -17.59
N LEU A 1053 8.78 82.44 -18.20
CA LEU A 1053 9.38 81.20 -18.72
C LEU A 1053 10.22 81.50 -19.97
N LYS A 1054 11.34 80.81 -20.12
CA LYS A 1054 12.14 80.88 -21.35
C LYS A 1054 11.39 80.14 -22.46
N PHE A 1055 11.16 80.81 -23.58
CA PHE A 1055 10.65 80.20 -24.80
C PHE A 1055 11.66 80.45 -25.93
N ASN A 1056 11.81 79.48 -26.84
CA ASN A 1056 12.61 79.61 -28.06
C ASN A 1056 11.68 79.53 -29.28
N GLN A 1057 12.20 79.79 -30.49
CA GLN A 1057 11.41 79.67 -31.74
C GLN A 1057 10.95 78.24 -32.03
N LYS A 1058 11.55 77.23 -31.36
CA LYS A 1058 11.16 75.81 -31.47
C LYS A 1058 9.97 75.44 -30.57
N THR A 1059 9.39 76.39 -29.82
CA THR A 1059 8.23 76.15 -28.95
C THR A 1059 6.91 76.58 -29.58
N LYS A 1060 5.96 75.65 -29.66
CA LYS A 1060 4.58 75.90 -30.11
C LYS A 1060 3.61 75.80 -28.93
N ILE A 1061 2.76 76.81 -28.76
CA ILE A 1061 1.75 76.86 -27.70
C ILE A 1061 0.37 76.53 -28.28
N HIS A 1062 -0.33 75.59 -27.66
CA HIS A 1062 -1.69 75.17 -28.01
C HIS A 1062 -2.65 75.54 -26.88
N CYS A 1063 -3.56 76.48 -27.13
CA CYS A 1063 -4.54 76.93 -26.14
C CYS A 1063 -5.88 76.21 -26.31
N ILE A 1064 -6.33 75.48 -25.28
CA ILE A 1064 -7.57 74.69 -25.30
C ILE A 1064 -8.61 75.34 -24.40
N TYR A 1065 -9.74 75.70 -25.00
CA TYR A 1065 -10.91 76.23 -24.31
C TYR A 1065 -12.15 75.39 -24.64
N SER A 1066 -12.98 75.17 -23.62
CA SER A 1066 -14.30 74.58 -23.77
C SER A 1066 -15.34 75.55 -23.21
N GLY A 1067 -16.40 75.82 -23.96
CA GLY A 1067 -17.48 76.70 -23.53
C GLY A 1067 -18.77 76.37 -24.28
N GLY A 1068 -19.91 76.41 -23.59
CA GLY A 1068 -21.21 76.08 -24.18
C GLY A 1068 -21.68 77.05 -25.27
N LYS A 1069 -21.03 78.22 -25.40
CA LYS A 1069 -21.29 79.24 -26.44
C LYS A 1069 -20.36 79.14 -27.65
N LEU A 1070 -19.40 78.20 -27.68
CA LEU A 1070 -18.56 78.01 -28.86
C LEU A 1070 -19.40 77.37 -29.97
N ASP A 1071 -19.43 78.00 -31.14
CA ASP A 1071 -20.23 77.51 -32.26
C ASP A 1071 -19.85 76.07 -32.63
N LYS A 1072 -20.88 75.23 -32.77
CA LYS A 1072 -20.74 73.87 -33.30
C LYS A 1072 -20.45 74.00 -34.80
N ARG A 1073 -19.19 73.84 -35.26
CA ARG A 1073 -18.75 73.30 -36.58
C ARG A 1073 -17.38 73.84 -37.01
N LYS A 1074 -16.81 73.21 -38.05
CA LYS A 1074 -15.52 73.46 -38.75
C LYS A 1074 -15.25 74.92 -39.20
N SER A 1075 -16.13 75.87 -38.90
CA SER A 1075 -16.02 77.28 -39.29
C SER A 1075 -15.26 78.16 -38.30
N TRP A 1076 -14.81 77.62 -37.14
CA TRP A 1076 -14.01 78.42 -36.22
C TRP A 1076 -12.67 78.82 -36.84
N ASN A 1077 -12.40 80.13 -36.85
CA ASN A 1077 -11.23 80.70 -37.50
C ASN A 1077 -10.64 81.75 -36.55
N VAL A 1078 -9.48 81.45 -35.97
CA VAL A 1078 -8.79 82.35 -35.02
C VAL A 1078 -8.60 83.74 -35.61
N THR A 1079 -8.33 83.85 -36.92
CA THR A 1079 -8.16 85.16 -37.57
C THR A 1079 -9.45 85.97 -37.58
N GLU A 1080 -10.59 85.33 -37.83
CA GLU A 1080 -11.91 85.98 -37.75
C GLU A 1080 -12.31 86.27 -36.32
N PHE A 1081 -12.00 85.38 -35.37
CA PHE A 1081 -12.24 85.62 -33.96
C PHE A 1081 -11.40 86.80 -33.44
N LEU A 1082 -10.09 86.84 -33.72
CA LEU A 1082 -9.23 87.97 -33.38
C LEU A 1082 -9.69 89.26 -34.04
N LYS A 1083 -10.13 89.22 -35.31
CA LYS A 1083 -10.74 90.36 -35.99
C LYS A 1083 -12.04 90.82 -35.31
N SER A 1084 -12.93 89.88 -34.96
CA SER A 1084 -14.18 90.21 -34.26
C SER A 1084 -13.94 90.82 -32.87
N MET A 1085 -12.87 90.38 -32.20
CA MET A 1085 -12.44 90.93 -30.92
C MET A 1085 -11.82 92.32 -31.08
N SER A 1086 -11.02 92.55 -32.13
CA SER A 1086 -10.52 93.90 -32.44
C SER A 1086 -11.66 94.84 -32.84
N ASP A 1087 -12.67 94.36 -33.56
CA ASP A 1087 -13.83 95.16 -33.97
C ASP A 1087 -14.77 95.44 -32.77
N GLN A 1088 -14.87 94.53 -31.79
CA GLN A 1088 -15.61 94.76 -30.55
C GLN A 1088 -14.92 95.71 -29.58
N GLN A 1089 -13.58 95.81 -29.61
CA GLN A 1089 -12.86 96.84 -28.86
C GLN A 1089 -13.08 98.26 -29.41
N VAL A 1090 -13.43 98.41 -30.69
CA VAL A 1090 -13.75 99.74 -31.28
C VAL A 1090 -15.15 100.23 -30.91
N ILE A 1091 -16.07 99.35 -30.48
CA ILE A 1091 -17.45 99.71 -30.09
C ILE A 1091 -17.58 99.99 -28.57
N THR A 1092 -16.49 99.85 -27.81
CA THR A 1092 -16.47 100.15 -26.36
C THR A 1092 -15.64 101.37 -25.97
N ASP A 1093 -15.06 102.08 -26.95
CA ASP A 1093 -14.35 103.37 -26.78
C ASP A 1093 -15.13 104.57 -27.38
N SER A 1094 -16.46 104.46 -27.53
CA SER A 1094 -17.41 105.56 -27.76
C SER A 1094 -18.50 105.53 -26.69
#